data_AF-A0A8B7S618-F1
#
_entry.id   AF-A0A8B7S618-F1
#
_cell.length_a   1.000
_cell.length_b   1.000
_cell.length_c   1.000
_cell.angle_alpha   90.00
_cell.angle_beta   90.00
_cell.angle_gamma   90.00
#
_symmetry.space_group_name_H-M   'P 1'
#
loop_
_entity.id
_entity.type
_entity.pdbx_description
1 polymer ?
#
loop_
_entity_poly.entity_id
_entity_poly.type
_entity_poly.pdbx_seq_one_letter_code
_entity_poly.pdbx_strand_id
1 'polypeptide(L)'
;MAAAAGSVKAALQVAEVLETIVSCCVGPEGRQVLCTKPTGEVLLSRDGGRLLEALHLEHPLARMMVACVSSHLRKTGDGAKTFIIYLCHLLRGLTAVTDKEDSFMSKNIQTHGRHWKNCCQWKFISQALLTFQTQILDYVMDQHLSRHFLSVFSSSTKERTLCRRSFEMLLGAYFCGRVGRNNHNFISQLMCDYFFKCMPCESGFEEVLELVDGCFVELNVGVTGLPVSDSKIVAGLVLHRDFSVYCPADGDIRIVLVTETFQPPFSTSGMEFILNSEAQFQTSQFWIMERTKAIMKHLQSQNVKLLLSSVKQPDLVVYYAGLNSISVVECLASDEISLIQRITGLSPFVLPQASSQCEISNTALVKFCEPLILRSKRYVHLGLISTCPFIPHCVVLCGPVQGLVKQHEDALHGAFKMLRQLFKDLDLNYMTQVSDQNFTSSPPIYKNTRESNQLPEIVNGSKQRPYQSTVVRNKDEVEKTQTYLKESSNLVVPGVEIETYGPCSTPTDTYQTDEKLRCLSPNKTRIIDDHDLFIEGNSNSTTENTRIESSYENLQVTNIAGKGYMLPVRYKSLEIGTSQNYCFSSIPAGCVLPVGGNFEILLHYYLLNYAKKCQQSEAAMVGMIIANALLGIPKILCKSKKGIHSFPQMYVSTLHALQANQSMVSSQTGLESVSGKYQLITSVLQCLTKILTIDLVINIKRQPQEIYNLDSEEEL
;
A
#
# COMPACT_ATOMS: atom_id res chain seq x y z
N MET A 1 17.87 10.58 -37.44
CA MET A 1 16.70 10.17 -36.64
C MET A 1 16.22 8.81 -37.10
N ALA A 2 15.71 7.98 -36.20
CA ALA A 2 14.89 6.82 -36.58
C ALA A 2 13.47 7.06 -36.06
N ALA A 3 12.49 7.02 -36.95
CA ALA A 3 11.07 7.15 -36.63
C ALA A 3 10.37 5.83 -36.97
N ALA A 4 9.77 5.19 -35.98
CA ALA A 4 8.94 4.02 -36.16
C ALA A 4 7.47 4.41 -35.98
N ALA A 5 6.59 3.88 -36.83
CA ALA A 5 5.15 4.05 -36.63
C ALA A 5 4.74 3.48 -35.27
N GLY A 6 3.89 4.20 -34.53
CA GLY A 6 3.32 3.78 -33.25
C GLY A 6 2.28 2.68 -33.42
N SER A 7 2.69 1.55 -33.99
CA SER A 7 1.76 0.46 -34.32
C SER A 7 1.37 -0.35 -33.10
N VAL A 8 0.08 -0.63 -32.96
CA VAL A 8 -0.46 -1.63 -32.03
C VAL A 8 0.20 -3.00 -32.22
N LYS A 9 0.70 -3.32 -33.43
CA LYS A 9 1.48 -4.56 -33.69
C LYS A 9 2.87 -4.53 -33.03
N ALA A 10 3.53 -3.38 -32.96
CA ALA A 10 4.80 -3.22 -32.23
C ALA A 10 4.56 -3.22 -30.71
N ALA A 11 3.46 -2.61 -30.24
CA ALA A 11 3.04 -2.72 -28.84
C ALA A 11 2.74 -4.18 -28.44
N LEU A 12 2.06 -4.94 -29.31
CA LEU A 12 1.82 -6.36 -29.11
C LEU A 12 3.13 -7.13 -28.97
N GLN A 13 4.06 -7.03 -29.93
CA GLN A 13 5.36 -7.73 -29.87
C GLN A 13 6.11 -7.49 -28.55
N VAL A 14 6.11 -6.25 -28.05
CA VAL A 14 6.69 -5.93 -26.73
C VAL A 14 5.93 -6.59 -25.59
N ALA A 15 4.60 -6.55 -25.61
CA ALA A 15 3.77 -7.20 -24.59
C ALA A 15 3.96 -8.73 -24.59
N GLU A 16 4.16 -9.37 -25.75
CA GLU A 16 4.40 -10.82 -25.85
C GLU A 16 5.75 -11.25 -25.25
N VAL A 17 6.80 -10.43 -25.41
CA VAL A 17 8.09 -10.67 -24.75
C VAL A 17 7.94 -10.54 -23.22
N LEU A 18 7.28 -9.48 -22.73
CA LEU A 18 7.04 -9.29 -21.30
C LEU A 18 6.13 -10.39 -20.72
N GLU A 19 5.11 -10.82 -21.46
CA GLU A 19 4.22 -11.93 -21.11
C GLU A 19 4.99 -13.24 -21.00
N THR A 20 5.89 -13.52 -21.94
CA THR A 20 6.74 -14.73 -21.92
C THR A 20 7.57 -14.81 -20.63
N ILE A 21 8.11 -13.67 -20.17
CA ILE A 21 8.85 -13.58 -18.89
C ILE A 21 7.92 -13.84 -17.70
N VAL A 22 6.80 -13.12 -17.57
CA VAL A 22 5.97 -13.18 -16.34
C VAL A 22 5.03 -14.38 -16.26
N SER A 23 4.60 -14.95 -17.40
CA SER A 23 3.62 -16.03 -17.46
C SER A 23 4.10 -17.32 -16.81
N CYS A 24 5.40 -17.60 -16.84
CA CYS A 24 5.98 -18.77 -16.19
C CYS A 24 5.89 -18.72 -14.64
N CYS A 25 5.72 -17.53 -14.06
CA CYS A 25 5.63 -17.27 -12.61
C CYS A 25 4.18 -17.19 -12.07
N VAL A 26 3.16 -17.50 -12.88
CA VAL A 26 1.74 -17.30 -12.52
C VAL A 26 1.20 -18.40 -11.60
N GLY A 27 0.51 -17.99 -10.53
CA GLY A 27 -0.17 -18.89 -9.58
C GLY A 27 0.78 -19.68 -8.65
N PRO A 28 0.22 -20.55 -7.78
CA PRO A 28 1.03 -21.36 -6.85
C PRO A 28 2.01 -22.28 -7.59
N GLU A 29 1.62 -22.78 -8.76
CA GLU A 29 2.45 -23.67 -9.59
C GLU A 29 3.57 -22.97 -10.36
N GLY A 30 3.55 -21.63 -10.44
CA GLY A 30 4.52 -20.84 -11.20
C GLY A 30 5.97 -21.09 -10.79
N ARG A 31 6.88 -21.11 -11.76
CA ARG A 31 8.31 -21.30 -11.53
C ARG A 31 8.97 -20.01 -11.02
N GLN A 32 10.27 -20.06 -10.78
CA GLN A 32 11.11 -18.88 -10.57
C GLN A 32 11.88 -18.58 -11.87
N VAL A 33 12.18 -17.31 -12.09
CA VAL A 33 13.08 -16.82 -13.14
C VAL A 33 14.41 -16.44 -12.49
N LEU A 34 15.50 -16.84 -13.14
CA LEU A 34 16.87 -16.49 -12.80
C LEU A 34 17.33 -15.36 -13.73
N CYS A 35 17.73 -14.23 -13.16
CA CYS A 35 18.27 -13.07 -13.87
C CYS A 35 19.68 -12.75 -13.36
N THR A 36 20.65 -12.61 -14.25
CA THR A 36 22.01 -12.13 -13.93
C THR A 36 22.10 -10.65 -14.29
N LYS A 37 22.40 -9.78 -13.32
CA LYS A 37 22.67 -8.36 -13.59
C LYS A 37 24.06 -8.19 -14.24
N PRO A 38 24.34 -7.08 -14.94
CA PRO A 38 25.69 -6.76 -15.44
C PRO A 38 26.77 -6.69 -14.35
N THR A 39 26.38 -6.50 -13.09
CA THR A 39 27.27 -6.53 -11.90
C THR A 39 27.66 -7.94 -11.45
N GLY A 40 27.18 -9.00 -12.12
CA GLY A 40 27.30 -10.39 -11.66
C GLY A 40 26.32 -10.79 -10.55
N GLU A 41 25.52 -9.85 -10.03
CA GLU A 41 24.51 -10.15 -9.01
C GLU A 41 23.40 -11.04 -9.58
N VAL A 42 23.11 -12.15 -8.90
CA VAL A 42 22.08 -13.11 -9.28
C VAL A 42 20.76 -12.79 -8.56
N LEU A 43 19.74 -12.44 -9.33
CA LEU A 43 18.35 -12.33 -8.89
C LEU A 43 17.60 -13.62 -9.24
N LEU A 44 17.13 -14.34 -8.23
CA LEU A 44 16.15 -15.42 -8.37
C LEU A 44 14.81 -14.92 -7.82
N SER A 45 13.75 -14.91 -8.61
CA SER A 45 12.44 -14.35 -8.20
C SER A 45 11.26 -15.02 -8.91
N ARG A 46 10.08 -14.93 -8.30
CA ARG A 46 8.77 -15.20 -8.96
C ARG A 46 7.76 -14.07 -8.78
N ASP A 47 8.12 -12.95 -8.13
CA ASP A 47 7.30 -11.74 -8.17
C ASP A 47 7.48 -11.05 -9.53
N GLY A 48 6.36 -10.71 -10.17
CA GLY A 48 6.36 -10.05 -11.47
C GLY A 48 6.85 -8.60 -11.41
N GLY A 49 6.60 -7.87 -10.32
CA GLY A 49 7.08 -6.49 -10.17
C GLY A 49 8.60 -6.45 -10.13
N ARG A 50 9.17 -7.14 -9.15
CA ARG A 50 10.62 -7.31 -8.95
C ARG A 50 11.35 -7.89 -10.18
N LEU A 51 10.70 -8.74 -10.98
CA LEU A 51 11.26 -9.22 -12.24
C LEU A 51 11.26 -8.13 -13.32
N LEU A 52 10.13 -7.45 -13.56
CA LEU A 52 10.01 -6.41 -14.59
C LEU A 52 10.91 -5.19 -14.29
N GLU A 53 11.05 -4.81 -13.03
CA GLU A 53 11.91 -3.72 -12.57
C GLU A 53 13.41 -4.04 -12.64
N ALA A 54 13.77 -5.32 -12.75
CA ALA A 54 15.16 -5.77 -12.94
C ALA A 54 15.58 -5.89 -14.42
N LEU A 55 14.66 -5.68 -15.37
CA LEU A 55 14.96 -5.77 -16.80
C LEU A 55 15.65 -4.49 -17.32
N HIS A 56 16.64 -4.65 -18.19
CA HIS A 56 17.15 -3.53 -18.98
C HIS A 56 16.24 -3.29 -20.19
N LEU A 57 15.48 -2.20 -20.17
CA LEU A 57 14.39 -1.94 -21.13
C LEU A 57 14.79 -0.89 -22.16
N GLU A 58 15.38 -1.31 -23.28
CA GLU A 58 15.74 -0.42 -24.40
C GLU A 58 14.52 0.15 -25.14
N HIS A 59 13.44 -0.65 -25.28
CA HIS A 59 12.28 -0.24 -26.06
C HIS A 59 11.38 0.75 -25.29
N PRO A 60 10.99 1.90 -25.86
CA PRO A 60 10.22 2.93 -25.13
C PRO A 60 8.83 2.44 -24.69
N LEU A 61 8.14 1.64 -25.50
CA LEU A 61 6.86 1.04 -25.07
C LEU A 61 7.03 0.06 -23.91
N ALA A 62 8.18 -0.64 -23.81
CA ALA A 62 8.43 -1.56 -22.70
C ALA A 62 8.63 -0.79 -21.39
N ARG A 63 9.41 0.30 -21.42
CA ARG A 63 9.53 1.24 -20.28
C ARG A 63 8.17 1.81 -19.88
N MET A 64 7.33 2.21 -20.84
CA MET A 64 5.98 2.73 -20.54
C MET A 64 5.07 1.67 -19.90
N MET A 65 5.07 0.44 -20.41
CA MET A 65 4.29 -0.67 -19.84
C MET A 65 4.72 -0.99 -18.42
N VAL A 66 6.03 -1.14 -18.18
CA VAL A 66 6.58 -1.43 -16.84
C VAL A 66 6.36 -0.25 -15.88
N ALA A 67 6.49 1.00 -16.32
CA ALA A 67 6.14 2.16 -15.50
C ALA A 67 4.64 2.19 -15.12
N CYS A 68 3.75 1.72 -15.98
CA CYS A 68 2.34 1.55 -15.64
C CYS A 68 2.13 0.41 -14.63
N VAL A 69 2.88 -0.69 -14.73
CA VAL A 69 2.88 -1.79 -13.74
C VAL A 69 3.39 -1.32 -12.37
N SER A 70 4.53 -0.63 -12.29
CA SER A 70 5.05 -0.11 -11.02
C SER A 70 4.13 0.95 -10.42
N SER A 71 3.49 1.80 -11.25
CA SER A 71 2.48 2.74 -10.76
C SER A 71 1.18 2.07 -10.29
N HIS A 72 0.85 0.87 -10.79
CA HIS A 72 -0.24 0.04 -10.26
C HIS A 72 0.17 -0.60 -8.92
N LEU A 73 1.32 -1.29 -8.88
CA LEU A 73 1.90 -1.92 -7.68
C LEU A 73 2.05 -0.96 -6.50
N ARG A 74 2.45 0.29 -6.75
CA ARG A 74 2.54 1.33 -5.71
C ARG A 74 1.21 1.60 -5.00
N LYS A 75 0.07 1.35 -5.67
CA LYS A 75 -1.27 1.46 -5.08
C LYS A 75 -1.76 0.13 -4.52
N THR A 76 -1.58 -0.98 -5.25
CA THR A 76 -2.28 -2.26 -4.99
C THR A 76 -1.42 -3.35 -4.38
N GLY A 77 -0.09 -3.27 -4.48
CA GLY A 77 0.83 -4.33 -4.08
C GLY A 77 0.71 -5.65 -4.86
N ASP A 78 -0.19 -5.74 -5.84
CA ASP A 78 -0.46 -6.97 -6.59
C ASP A 78 -0.65 -6.73 -8.11
N GLY A 79 -1.01 -7.76 -8.85
CA GLY A 79 -1.51 -7.67 -10.22
C GLY A 79 -0.44 -7.66 -11.31
N ALA A 80 0.84 -7.39 -11.03
CA ALA A 80 1.89 -7.20 -12.05
C ALA A 80 1.95 -8.25 -13.18
N LYS A 81 1.87 -9.54 -12.83
CA LYS A 81 1.87 -10.64 -13.83
C LYS A 81 0.59 -10.60 -14.67
N THR A 82 -0.54 -10.51 -13.99
CA THR A 82 -1.90 -10.43 -14.55
C THR A 82 -2.07 -9.21 -15.46
N PHE A 83 -1.45 -8.07 -15.11
CA PHE A 83 -1.46 -6.81 -15.86
C PHE A 83 -0.88 -7.01 -17.26
N ILE A 84 0.35 -7.53 -17.35
CA ILE A 84 1.05 -7.73 -18.62
C ILE A 84 0.33 -8.76 -19.49
N ILE A 85 -0.11 -9.89 -18.91
CA ILE A 85 -0.86 -10.92 -19.64
C ILE A 85 -2.17 -10.35 -20.20
N TYR A 86 -2.93 -9.62 -19.37
CA TYR A 86 -4.22 -9.07 -19.77
C TYR A 86 -4.06 -7.97 -20.84
N LEU A 87 -3.07 -7.09 -20.69
CA LEU A 87 -2.70 -6.10 -21.72
C LEU A 87 -2.30 -6.77 -23.04
N CYS A 88 -1.48 -7.82 -22.97
CA CYS A 88 -1.07 -8.60 -24.14
C CYS A 88 -2.28 -9.26 -24.83
N HIS A 89 -3.19 -9.85 -24.05
CA HIS A 89 -4.44 -10.43 -24.56
C HIS A 89 -5.38 -9.40 -25.20
N LEU A 90 -5.47 -8.18 -24.66
CA LEU A 90 -6.24 -7.08 -25.27
C LEU A 90 -5.62 -6.65 -26.61
N LEU A 91 -4.29 -6.51 -26.68
CA LEU A 91 -3.56 -6.16 -27.90
C LEU A 91 -3.72 -7.24 -29.00
N ARG A 92 -3.68 -8.53 -28.65
CA ARG A 92 -4.02 -9.65 -29.55
C ARG A 92 -5.46 -9.56 -30.06
N GLY A 93 -6.40 -9.21 -29.17
CA GLY A 93 -7.81 -9.04 -29.54
C GLY A 93 -8.03 -7.90 -30.54
N LEU A 94 -7.36 -6.76 -30.35
CA LEU A 94 -7.44 -5.60 -31.25
C LEU A 94 -6.83 -5.88 -32.64
N THR A 95 -5.64 -6.46 -32.68
CA THR A 95 -4.97 -6.82 -33.96
C THR A 95 -5.75 -7.89 -34.73
N ALA A 96 -6.39 -8.85 -34.05
CA ALA A 96 -7.24 -9.84 -34.67
C ALA A 96 -8.58 -9.29 -35.21
N VAL A 97 -8.96 -8.05 -34.88
CA VAL A 97 -10.07 -7.33 -35.52
C VAL A 97 -9.59 -6.61 -36.77
N THR A 98 -8.51 -5.83 -36.69
CA THR A 98 -7.97 -5.10 -37.87
C THR A 98 -7.63 -6.03 -39.02
N ASP A 99 -6.98 -7.16 -38.71
CA ASP A 99 -6.47 -8.08 -39.73
C ASP A 99 -7.60 -8.87 -40.43
N LYS A 100 -8.81 -8.88 -39.84
CA LYS A 100 -10.02 -9.43 -40.47
C LYS A 100 -10.71 -8.43 -41.37
N GLU A 101 -10.77 -7.15 -40.97
CA GLU A 101 -11.35 -6.09 -41.80
C GLU A 101 -10.60 -5.94 -43.13
N ASP A 102 -9.27 -6.03 -43.13
CA ASP A 102 -8.45 -6.03 -44.35
C ASP A 102 -8.72 -7.25 -45.25
N SER A 103 -9.01 -8.43 -44.67
CA SER A 103 -9.20 -9.68 -45.43
C SER A 103 -10.50 -9.74 -46.25
N PHE A 104 -11.56 -9.06 -45.81
CA PHE A 104 -12.89 -9.12 -46.43
C PHE A 104 -13.12 -8.07 -47.53
N MET A 105 -12.26 -7.04 -47.64
CA MET A 105 -12.50 -5.89 -48.53
C MET A 105 -11.95 -6.04 -49.95
N SER A 106 -11.75 -7.27 -50.42
CA SER A 106 -11.53 -7.59 -51.83
C SER A 106 -12.84 -7.54 -52.63
N LYS A 107 -13.19 -6.32 -53.06
CA LYS A 107 -14.33 -5.93 -53.93
C LYS A 107 -15.69 -5.77 -53.22
N ASN A 108 -16.34 -4.65 -53.55
CA ASN A 108 -17.77 -4.37 -53.41
C ASN A 108 -18.37 -4.34 -51.99
N ILE A 109 -18.18 -3.22 -51.29
CA ILE A 109 -19.27 -2.27 -51.00
C ILE A 109 -18.68 -0.86 -50.79
N GLN A 110 -19.34 0.15 -51.39
CA GLN A 110 -19.17 1.56 -51.07
C GLN A 110 -20.53 2.00 -50.47
N THR A 111 -20.64 2.89 -49.48
CA THR A 111 -19.90 4.16 -49.36
C THR A 111 -19.43 4.55 -47.95
N HIS A 112 -20.02 4.03 -46.87
CA HIS A 112 -19.72 4.51 -45.50
C HIS A 112 -18.32 4.14 -44.95
N GLY A 113 -17.78 2.97 -45.30
CA GLY A 113 -16.53 2.44 -44.72
C GLY A 113 -15.22 3.15 -45.10
N ARG A 114 -15.25 4.32 -45.74
CA ARG A 114 -14.03 4.95 -46.31
C ARG A 114 -13.29 5.93 -45.38
N HIS A 115 -13.91 6.34 -44.27
CA HIS A 115 -13.33 7.34 -43.33
C HIS A 115 -12.59 6.70 -42.12
N TRP A 116 -12.60 5.37 -42.01
CA TRP A 116 -12.06 4.60 -40.86
C TRP A 116 -10.51 4.58 -40.79
N LYS A 117 -9.82 5.02 -41.85
CA LYS A 117 -8.41 4.66 -42.05
C LYS A 117 -7.41 5.32 -41.10
N ASN A 118 -6.91 4.47 -40.19
CA ASN A 118 -5.53 4.38 -39.69
C ASN A 118 -5.09 5.29 -38.54
N CYS A 119 -5.56 6.55 -38.42
CA CYS A 119 -5.29 7.38 -37.23
C CYS A 119 -6.52 7.59 -36.34
N CYS A 120 -7.71 7.74 -36.94
CA CYS A 120 -8.93 7.96 -36.16
C CYS A 120 -9.40 6.70 -35.41
N GLN A 121 -9.16 5.50 -35.96
CA GLN A 121 -9.60 4.21 -35.41
C GLN A 121 -9.15 3.99 -33.96
N TRP A 122 -7.86 4.16 -33.67
CA TRP A 122 -7.32 3.99 -32.31
C TRP A 122 -7.83 5.05 -31.34
N LYS A 123 -8.05 6.29 -31.81
CA LYS A 123 -8.68 7.34 -31.02
C LYS A 123 -10.13 7.00 -30.65
N PHE A 124 -10.95 6.52 -31.59
CA PHE A 124 -12.31 6.06 -31.30
C PHE A 124 -12.33 4.88 -30.33
N ILE A 125 -11.47 3.87 -30.53
CA ILE A 125 -11.34 2.75 -29.58
C ILE A 125 -10.89 3.25 -28.20
N SER A 126 -9.97 4.21 -28.11
CA SER A 126 -9.53 4.80 -26.83
C SER A 126 -10.65 5.53 -26.09
N GLN A 127 -11.56 6.19 -26.82
CA GLN A 127 -12.76 6.82 -26.27
C GLN A 127 -13.79 5.77 -25.81
N ALA A 128 -14.00 4.71 -26.60
CA ALA A 128 -14.89 3.61 -26.25
C ALA A 128 -14.37 2.79 -25.04
N LEU A 129 -13.04 2.68 -24.85
CA LEU A 129 -12.43 2.11 -23.65
C LEU A 129 -12.72 2.96 -22.40
N LEU A 130 -12.68 4.29 -22.51
CA LEU A 130 -13.03 5.20 -21.42
C LEU A 130 -14.52 5.10 -21.06
N THR A 131 -15.41 5.13 -22.08
CA THR A 131 -16.86 4.94 -21.89
C THR A 131 -17.18 3.56 -21.31
N PHE A 132 -16.49 2.50 -21.74
CA PHE A 132 -16.61 1.18 -21.14
C PHE A 132 -16.25 1.20 -19.65
N GLN A 133 -15.13 1.84 -19.29
CA GLN A 133 -14.66 1.91 -17.90
C GLN A 133 -15.68 2.61 -16.99
N THR A 134 -16.30 3.72 -17.43
CA THR A 134 -17.21 4.52 -16.60
C THR A 134 -18.68 4.14 -16.69
N GLN A 135 -19.14 3.47 -17.76
CA GLN A 135 -20.57 3.18 -17.93
C GLN A 135 -20.91 1.68 -17.92
N ILE A 136 -19.96 0.81 -18.27
CA ILE A 136 -20.23 -0.63 -18.41
C ILE A 136 -19.57 -1.43 -17.29
N LEU A 137 -18.30 -1.16 -16.97
CA LEU A 137 -17.59 -1.90 -15.91
C LEU A 137 -18.26 -1.67 -14.55
N ASP A 138 -18.47 -0.41 -14.16
CA ASP A 138 -19.09 -0.05 -12.88
C ASP A 138 -20.52 -0.62 -12.75
N TYR A 139 -21.34 -0.50 -13.80
CA TYR A 139 -22.67 -1.11 -13.86
C TYR A 139 -22.61 -2.63 -13.65
N VAL A 140 -21.73 -3.35 -14.38
CA VAL A 140 -21.62 -4.81 -14.29
C VAL A 140 -21.04 -5.27 -12.94
N MET A 141 -20.16 -4.48 -12.32
CA MET A 141 -19.64 -4.74 -10.99
C MET A 141 -20.74 -4.66 -9.92
N ASP A 142 -21.50 -3.57 -9.89
CA ASP A 142 -22.56 -3.35 -8.89
C ASP A 142 -23.80 -4.23 -9.13
N GLN A 143 -24.27 -4.36 -10.36
CA GLN A 143 -25.54 -5.05 -10.67
C GLN A 143 -25.39 -6.55 -10.92
N HIS A 144 -24.20 -7.06 -11.25
CA HIS A 144 -24.05 -8.46 -11.67
C HIS A 144 -22.98 -9.27 -10.92
N LEU A 145 -21.83 -8.68 -10.55
CA LEU A 145 -20.79 -9.37 -9.78
C LEU A 145 -21.01 -9.28 -8.26
N SER A 146 -21.62 -8.20 -7.75
CA SER A 146 -21.83 -7.96 -6.32
C SER A 146 -22.43 -9.14 -5.54
N ARG A 147 -23.44 -9.80 -6.12
CA ARG A 147 -24.08 -11.02 -5.59
C ARG A 147 -23.16 -12.24 -5.40
N HIS A 148 -21.93 -12.21 -5.93
CA HIS A 148 -20.93 -13.25 -5.73
C HIS A 148 -19.87 -12.87 -4.69
N PHE A 149 -19.83 -11.61 -4.23
CA PHE A 149 -18.81 -11.15 -3.29
C PHE A 149 -18.99 -11.81 -1.91
N LEU A 150 -17.88 -12.32 -1.40
CA LEU A 150 -17.72 -12.79 -0.03
C LEU A 150 -17.05 -11.69 0.79
N SER A 151 -17.07 -11.83 2.11
CA SER A 151 -16.49 -10.86 3.05
C SER A 151 -15.33 -11.48 3.84
N VAL A 152 -14.25 -10.73 4.07
CA VAL A 152 -13.26 -11.06 5.11
C VAL A 152 -13.72 -10.69 6.52
N PHE A 153 -14.66 -9.75 6.64
CA PHE A 153 -15.31 -9.41 7.90
C PHE A 153 -16.44 -10.39 8.23
N SER A 154 -16.65 -10.69 9.51
CA SER A 154 -17.77 -11.51 9.97
C SER A 154 -19.10 -10.74 9.93
N SER A 155 -20.22 -11.46 10.01
CA SER A 155 -21.58 -10.89 9.94
C SER A 155 -22.16 -10.46 11.29
N SER A 156 -21.32 -10.19 12.31
CA SER A 156 -21.73 -9.66 13.61
C SER A 156 -22.34 -8.26 13.47
N THR A 157 -23.48 -8.00 14.10
CA THR A 157 -24.43 -6.93 13.71
C THR A 157 -24.07 -5.49 14.10
N LYS A 158 -22.83 -5.19 14.55
CA LYS A 158 -22.41 -3.81 14.90
C LYS A 158 -20.98 -3.42 14.49
N GLU A 159 -20.02 -4.34 14.49
CA GLU A 159 -18.59 -4.02 14.23
C GLU A 159 -18.02 -4.88 13.10
N ARG A 160 -17.09 -4.31 12.31
CA ARG A 160 -16.44 -4.95 11.14
C ARG A 160 -15.37 -5.96 11.59
N THR A 161 -15.77 -6.99 12.34
CA THR A 161 -14.87 -7.99 12.95
C THR A 161 -14.06 -8.76 11.91
N LEU A 162 -12.73 -8.82 12.01
CA LEU A 162 -11.89 -9.44 10.98
C LEU A 162 -11.77 -10.96 11.17
N CYS A 163 -12.27 -11.75 10.21
CA CYS A 163 -12.14 -13.20 10.29
C CYS A 163 -10.70 -13.63 9.97
N ARG A 164 -9.91 -13.97 11.01
CA ARG A 164 -8.53 -14.46 10.89
C ARG A 164 -8.37 -15.57 9.84
N ARG A 165 -9.29 -16.54 9.75
CA ARG A 165 -9.23 -17.61 8.74
C ARG A 165 -9.39 -17.08 7.30
N SER A 166 -10.28 -16.11 7.07
CA SER A 166 -10.42 -15.47 5.75
C SER A 166 -9.18 -14.64 5.40
N PHE A 167 -8.59 -13.97 6.39
CA PHE A 167 -7.35 -13.22 6.25
C PHE A 167 -6.16 -14.15 5.91
N GLU A 168 -6.03 -15.29 6.58
CA GLU A 168 -5.03 -16.33 6.28
C GLU A 168 -5.21 -16.93 4.87
N MET A 169 -6.45 -17.14 4.42
CA MET A 169 -6.73 -17.60 3.04
C MET A 169 -6.40 -16.54 1.96
N LEU A 170 -6.52 -15.26 2.28
CA LEU A 170 -6.11 -14.14 1.41
C LEU A 170 -4.57 -14.03 1.36
N LEU A 171 -3.90 -14.01 2.52
CA LEU A 171 -2.44 -13.94 2.60
C LEU A 171 -1.78 -15.19 2.01
N GLY A 172 -2.35 -16.38 2.21
CA GLY A 172 -1.89 -17.63 1.60
C GLY A 172 -1.89 -17.56 0.07
N ALA A 173 -2.98 -17.07 -0.52
CA ALA A 173 -3.08 -16.82 -1.95
C ALA A 173 -2.08 -15.77 -2.44
N TYR A 174 -1.97 -14.63 -1.76
CA TYR A 174 -1.07 -13.54 -2.13
C TYR A 174 0.41 -13.97 -2.14
N PHE A 175 0.87 -14.63 -1.07
CA PHE A 175 2.27 -15.04 -0.94
C PHE A 175 2.61 -16.28 -1.76
N CYS A 176 1.67 -17.21 -2.04
CA CYS A 176 1.97 -18.40 -2.85
C CYS A 176 2.37 -18.07 -4.29
N GLY A 177 2.05 -16.87 -4.79
CA GLY A 177 2.48 -16.34 -6.08
C GLY A 177 3.76 -15.49 -6.04
N ARG A 178 4.45 -15.39 -4.89
CA ARG A 178 5.58 -14.47 -4.64
C ARG A 178 6.75 -15.12 -3.92
N VAL A 179 6.45 -15.82 -2.83
CA VAL A 179 7.41 -16.53 -1.98
C VAL A 179 7.58 -17.96 -2.51
N GLY A 180 8.71 -18.62 -2.26
CA GLY A 180 8.94 -20.02 -2.67
C GLY A 180 7.98 -21.00 -1.97
N ARG A 181 7.70 -22.15 -2.61
CA ARG A 181 6.77 -23.18 -2.07
C ARG A 181 7.12 -23.66 -0.66
N ASN A 182 8.40 -23.65 -0.30
CA ASN A 182 8.89 -24.10 1.00
C ASN A 182 8.57 -23.08 2.13
N ASN A 183 8.38 -21.79 1.78
CA ASN A 183 8.36 -20.71 2.76
C ASN A 183 7.02 -19.95 2.81
N HIS A 184 6.17 -20.02 1.78
CA HIS A 184 5.02 -19.11 1.68
C HIS A 184 4.03 -19.28 2.83
N ASN A 185 3.72 -20.51 3.29
CA ASN A 185 2.83 -20.72 4.44
C ASN A 185 3.36 -20.05 5.71
N PHE A 186 4.65 -20.21 6.01
CA PHE A 186 5.31 -19.57 7.16
C PHE A 186 5.31 -18.04 7.03
N ILE A 187 5.61 -17.49 5.85
CA ILE A 187 5.58 -16.04 5.61
C ILE A 187 4.14 -15.48 5.69
N SER A 188 3.13 -16.21 5.20
CA SER A 188 1.71 -15.85 5.37
C SER A 188 1.29 -15.83 6.86
N GLN A 189 1.75 -16.80 7.66
CA GLN A 189 1.50 -16.86 9.10
C GLN A 189 2.22 -15.72 9.84
N LEU A 190 3.51 -15.48 9.53
CA LEU A 190 4.30 -14.39 10.11
C LEU A 190 3.65 -13.02 9.83
N MET A 191 3.17 -12.77 8.61
CA MET A 191 2.41 -11.57 8.27
C MET A 191 1.05 -11.51 9.01
N CYS A 192 0.35 -12.63 9.13
CA CYS A 192 -0.91 -12.70 9.88
C CYS A 192 -0.71 -12.32 11.35
N ASP A 193 0.25 -12.94 12.04
CA ASP A 193 0.54 -12.64 13.45
C ASP A 193 1.13 -11.23 13.63
N TYR A 194 1.87 -10.70 12.66
CA TYR A 194 2.38 -9.33 12.68
C TYR A 194 1.23 -8.31 12.61
N PHE A 195 0.27 -8.51 11.68
CA PHE A 195 -0.92 -7.67 11.57
C PHE A 195 -1.71 -7.62 12.87
N PHE A 196 -2.07 -8.77 13.44
CA PHE A 196 -2.86 -8.83 14.69
C PHE A 196 -2.09 -8.34 15.93
N LYS A 197 -0.76 -8.41 15.96
CA LYS A 197 0.06 -7.81 17.04
C LYS A 197 0.16 -6.29 16.94
N CYS A 198 0.21 -5.75 15.73
CA CYS A 198 0.24 -4.30 15.48
C CYS A 198 -1.14 -3.63 15.59
N MET A 199 -2.22 -4.39 15.38
CA MET A 199 -3.60 -3.92 15.33
C MET A 199 -4.54 -4.82 16.18
N PRO A 200 -4.45 -4.77 17.52
CA PRO A 200 -5.29 -5.60 18.41
C PRO A 200 -6.70 -5.05 18.61
N CYS A 201 -6.95 -3.79 18.24
CA CYS A 201 -8.27 -3.17 18.24
C CYS A 201 -8.79 -3.09 16.80
N GLU A 202 -10.10 -3.29 16.60
CA GLU A 202 -10.70 -3.34 15.26
C GLU A 202 -11.11 -1.95 14.72
N SER A 203 -10.97 -0.90 15.53
CA SER A 203 -11.06 0.50 15.09
C SER A 203 -9.70 1.01 14.61
N GLY A 204 -9.68 1.86 13.57
CA GLY A 204 -8.45 2.52 13.09
C GLY A 204 -7.59 1.69 12.13
N PHE A 205 -8.05 0.51 11.67
CA PHE A 205 -7.30 -0.33 10.70
C PHE A 205 -6.74 0.45 9.49
N GLU A 206 -7.49 1.41 8.96
CA GLU A 206 -7.08 2.20 7.80
C GLU A 206 -5.88 3.12 8.10
N GLU A 207 -5.92 3.84 9.24
CA GLU A 207 -4.84 4.71 9.70
C GLU A 207 -3.56 3.92 9.99
N VAL A 208 -3.69 2.75 10.63
CA VAL A 208 -2.54 1.89 10.94
C VAL A 208 -2.00 1.20 9.69
N LEU A 209 -2.85 0.78 8.74
CA LEU A 209 -2.41 0.30 7.44
C LEU A 209 -1.65 1.37 6.64
N GLU A 210 -2.06 2.64 6.75
CA GLU A 210 -1.36 3.75 6.10
C GLU A 210 -0.05 4.15 6.80
N LEU A 211 0.00 4.07 8.13
CA LEU A 211 1.24 4.21 8.91
C LEU A 211 2.24 3.10 8.56
N VAL A 212 1.81 1.83 8.55
CA VAL A 212 2.69 0.69 8.31
C VAL A 212 3.11 0.58 6.83
N ASP A 213 2.28 0.97 5.87
CA ASP A 213 2.73 1.07 4.47
C ASP A 213 3.71 2.23 4.25
N GLY A 214 3.49 3.37 4.92
CA GLY A 214 4.37 4.53 4.83
C GLY A 214 5.74 4.31 5.45
N CYS A 215 5.80 3.61 6.60
CA CYS A 215 7.01 3.41 7.40
C CYS A 215 7.47 1.93 7.43
N PHE A 216 7.19 1.15 6.37
CA PHE A 216 7.51 -0.28 6.35
C PHE A 216 9.01 -0.57 6.43
N VAL A 217 9.85 0.33 5.90
CA VAL A 217 11.31 0.16 5.85
C VAL A 217 11.92 0.23 7.26
N GLU A 218 11.41 1.14 8.07
CA GLU A 218 11.81 1.40 9.46
C GLU A 218 11.24 0.32 10.41
N LEU A 219 10.10 -0.26 10.05
CA LEU A 219 9.44 -1.36 10.78
C LEU A 219 9.98 -2.76 10.39
N ASN A 220 10.96 -2.86 9.50
CA ASN A 220 11.51 -4.12 9.01
C ASN A 220 13.05 -4.20 9.17
N VAL A 221 13.56 -5.39 9.51
CA VAL A 221 15.00 -5.69 9.49
C VAL A 221 15.30 -6.98 8.74
N GLY A 222 15.86 -6.86 7.53
CA GLY A 222 16.39 -7.98 6.76
C GLY A 222 17.73 -8.50 7.29
N VAL A 223 17.80 -9.79 7.63
CA VAL A 223 18.99 -10.46 8.18
C VAL A 223 19.46 -11.58 7.25
N THR A 224 20.65 -11.42 6.67
CA THR A 224 21.23 -12.41 5.75
C THR A 224 22.08 -13.47 6.46
N GLY A 225 22.11 -14.66 5.88
CA GLY A 225 22.92 -15.79 6.34
C GLY A 225 22.29 -16.64 7.46
N LEU A 226 21.00 -16.43 7.74
CA LEU A 226 20.19 -17.28 8.63
C LEU A 226 19.11 -18.00 7.81
N PRO A 227 18.61 -19.18 8.24
CA PRO A 227 17.47 -19.81 7.59
C PRO A 227 16.19 -18.98 7.76
N VAL A 228 15.23 -19.15 6.84
CA VAL A 228 14.01 -18.33 6.83
C VAL A 228 13.11 -18.58 8.05
N SER A 229 13.21 -19.75 8.67
CA SER A 229 12.59 -20.11 9.96
C SER A 229 12.88 -19.13 11.10
N ASP A 230 14.03 -18.45 11.05
CA ASP A 230 14.49 -17.58 12.14
C ASP A 230 13.87 -16.18 12.05
N SER A 231 13.02 -15.95 11.03
CA SER A 231 12.25 -14.71 10.88
C SER A 231 11.23 -14.61 12.01
N LYS A 232 11.14 -13.46 12.66
CA LYS A 232 10.35 -13.29 13.89
C LYS A 232 9.80 -11.87 14.04
N ILE A 233 8.75 -11.74 14.82
CA ILE A 233 8.17 -10.46 15.22
C ILE A 233 8.80 -10.07 16.56
N VAL A 234 9.44 -8.90 16.62
CA VAL A 234 10.02 -8.30 17.82
C VAL A 234 9.09 -7.20 18.30
N ALA A 235 8.72 -7.17 19.58
CA ALA A 235 7.92 -6.09 20.14
C ALA A 235 8.77 -4.83 20.36
N GLY A 236 8.22 -3.64 20.08
CA GLY A 236 8.98 -2.39 20.01
C GLY A 236 9.55 -2.10 18.63
N LEU A 237 10.35 -1.03 18.54
CA LEU A 237 11.03 -0.57 17.32
C LEU A 237 12.50 -1.01 17.34
N VAL A 238 13.07 -1.35 16.18
CA VAL A 238 14.49 -1.71 16.02
C VAL A 238 15.14 -0.73 15.06
N LEU A 239 15.97 0.18 15.58
CA LEU A 239 16.63 1.24 14.81
C LEU A 239 17.88 0.69 14.12
N HIS A 240 18.16 1.14 12.89
CA HIS A 240 19.31 0.67 12.10
C HIS A 240 20.61 1.40 12.49
N ARG A 241 20.81 1.55 13.80
CA ARG A 241 21.92 2.26 14.46
C ARG A 241 22.41 1.46 15.67
N ASP A 242 23.62 1.77 16.09
CA ASP A 242 24.24 1.32 17.34
C ASP A 242 24.22 2.48 18.34
N PHE A 243 24.53 2.21 19.61
CA PHE A 243 24.70 3.28 20.60
C PHE A 243 26.06 3.96 20.42
N SER A 244 26.10 5.30 20.45
CA SER A 244 27.36 6.05 20.63
C SER A 244 27.92 5.87 22.04
N VAL A 245 27.01 5.90 23.02
CA VAL A 245 27.23 5.54 24.43
C VAL A 245 26.00 4.77 24.90
N TYR A 246 26.23 3.60 25.51
CA TYR A 246 25.17 2.83 26.16
C TYR A 246 25.37 2.84 27.68
N CYS A 247 24.36 3.34 28.38
CA CYS A 247 24.23 3.31 29.83
C CYS A 247 23.02 2.43 30.17
N PRO A 248 23.23 1.20 30.70
CA PRO A 248 22.14 0.35 31.17
C PRO A 248 21.25 1.08 32.18
N ALA A 249 19.93 0.94 32.03
CA ALA A 249 18.96 1.81 32.68
C ALA A 249 17.71 1.03 33.11
N ASP A 250 17.59 0.77 34.42
CA ASP A 250 16.39 0.15 35.00
C ASP A 250 15.27 1.17 35.27
N GLY A 251 14.04 0.67 35.36
CA GLY A 251 12.83 1.45 35.68
C GLY A 251 12.42 2.44 34.58
N ASP A 252 11.74 3.52 34.95
CA ASP A 252 11.25 4.52 33.99
C ASP A 252 12.39 5.16 33.18
N ILE A 253 12.42 4.88 31.88
CA ILE A 253 13.32 5.50 30.89
C ILE A 253 12.54 6.63 30.22
N ARG A 254 12.88 7.89 30.51
CA ARG A 254 12.43 9.01 29.67
C ARG A 254 13.39 9.25 28.52
N ILE A 255 12.83 9.55 27.35
CA ILE A 255 13.56 9.80 26.11
C ILE A 255 13.39 11.26 25.69
N VAL A 256 14.44 11.82 25.07
CA VAL A 256 14.43 13.14 24.43
C VAL A 256 14.88 12.99 22.97
N LEU A 257 14.18 13.67 22.07
CA LEU A 257 14.36 13.66 20.62
C LEU A 257 14.98 14.99 20.17
N VAL A 258 16.10 15.01 19.44
CA VAL A 258 16.82 16.26 19.12
C VAL A 258 17.29 16.31 17.66
N THR A 259 16.88 17.36 16.94
CA THR A 259 17.19 17.58 15.52
C THR A 259 18.47 18.40 15.27
N GLU A 260 19.06 18.97 16.32
CA GLU A 260 20.23 19.86 16.27
C GLU A 260 21.35 19.39 17.21
N THR A 261 22.53 20.02 17.14
CA THR A 261 23.65 19.71 18.05
C THR A 261 23.46 20.37 19.43
N PHE A 262 23.62 19.62 20.51
CA PHE A 262 23.56 20.15 21.88
C PHE A 262 24.69 21.13 22.23
N GLN A 263 25.81 21.05 21.51
CA GLN A 263 26.90 21.99 21.68
C GLN A 263 26.50 23.34 21.05
N PRO A 264 26.48 24.44 21.83
CA PRO A 264 26.26 25.76 21.24
C PRO A 264 27.41 26.09 20.28
N PRO A 265 27.13 26.55 19.05
CA PRO A 265 28.16 26.89 18.08
C PRO A 265 28.87 28.19 18.47
N PHE A 266 30.12 28.37 18.02
CA PHE A 266 30.91 29.58 18.29
C PHE A 266 30.30 30.84 17.63
N SER A 267 29.65 30.68 16.48
CA SER A 267 28.79 31.72 15.87
C SER A 267 27.51 31.11 15.29
N THR A 268 26.51 31.95 15.07
CA THR A 268 25.33 31.62 14.27
C THR A 268 25.65 31.65 12.78
N SER A 269 24.86 30.94 11.98
CA SER A 269 25.04 30.90 10.52
C SER A 269 25.03 32.31 9.92
N GLY A 270 26.08 32.66 9.18
CA GLY A 270 26.26 33.98 8.57
C GLY A 270 26.97 35.03 9.45
N MET A 271 27.46 34.65 10.64
CA MET A 271 28.25 35.53 11.52
C MET A 271 29.70 35.06 11.65
N GLU A 272 30.66 35.99 11.52
CA GLU A 272 32.08 35.73 11.74
C GLU A 272 32.44 35.71 13.23
N PHE A 273 33.19 34.70 13.68
CA PHE A 273 33.66 34.59 15.06
C PHE A 273 35.11 35.08 15.18
N ILE A 274 35.28 36.34 15.61
CA ILE A 274 36.60 36.98 15.71
C ILE A 274 37.24 36.65 17.07
N LEU A 275 38.33 35.87 17.03
CA LEU A 275 39.18 35.56 18.18
C LEU A 275 40.38 36.50 18.24
N ASN A 276 40.50 37.29 19.31
CA ASN A 276 41.58 38.28 19.46
C ASN A 276 42.75 37.78 20.34
N SER A 277 42.62 36.60 20.96
CA SER A 277 43.69 35.94 21.72
C SER A 277 43.40 34.46 21.96
N GLU A 278 44.44 33.67 22.24
CA GLU A 278 44.31 32.28 22.67
C GLU A 278 43.50 32.16 23.97
N ALA A 279 43.68 33.09 24.92
CA ALA A 279 42.92 33.12 26.17
C ALA A 279 41.40 33.27 25.94
N GLN A 280 40.97 34.05 24.94
CA GLN A 280 39.56 34.12 24.55
C GLN A 280 39.07 32.78 23.98
N PHE A 281 39.88 32.10 23.15
CA PHE A 281 39.54 30.79 22.62
C PHE A 281 39.39 29.74 23.74
N GLN A 282 40.38 29.61 24.62
CA GLN A 282 40.33 28.72 25.78
C GLN A 282 39.12 29.02 26.69
N THR A 283 38.82 30.30 26.95
CA THR A 283 37.65 30.71 27.74
C THR A 283 36.33 30.31 27.06
N SER A 284 36.23 30.49 25.74
CA SER A 284 35.03 30.08 24.98
C SER A 284 34.84 28.56 24.96
N GLN A 285 35.91 27.78 24.81
CA GLN A 285 35.87 26.31 24.94
C GLN A 285 35.41 25.88 26.35
N PHE A 286 35.92 26.51 27.41
CA PHE A 286 35.51 26.24 28.79
C PHE A 286 34.03 26.58 29.03
N TRP A 287 33.53 27.69 28.48
CA TRP A 287 32.11 28.06 28.54
C TRP A 287 31.21 27.03 27.84
N ILE A 288 31.60 26.57 26.64
CA ILE A 288 30.91 25.49 25.93
C ILE A 288 30.87 24.22 26.79
N MET A 289 32.01 23.82 27.36
CA MET A 289 32.16 22.63 28.20
C MET A 289 31.23 22.67 29.43
N GLU A 290 31.29 23.74 30.23
CA GLU A 290 30.43 23.87 31.42
C GLU A 290 28.95 24.00 31.05
N ARG A 291 28.61 24.61 29.90
CA ARG A 291 27.21 24.67 29.42
C ARG A 291 26.70 23.30 28.98
N THR A 292 27.47 22.51 28.22
CA THR A 292 27.10 21.13 27.84
C THR A 292 26.94 20.24 29.09
N LYS A 293 27.87 20.33 30.03
CA LYS A 293 27.82 19.66 31.34
C LYS A 293 26.57 20.03 32.16
N ALA A 294 26.19 21.31 32.17
CA ALA A 294 24.97 21.78 32.83
C ALA A 294 23.69 21.23 32.16
N ILE A 295 23.64 21.20 30.82
CA ILE A 295 22.52 20.63 30.07
C ILE A 295 22.35 19.13 30.36
N MET A 296 23.44 18.36 30.38
CA MET A 296 23.39 16.92 30.67
C MET A 296 22.95 16.63 32.12
N LYS A 297 23.42 17.40 33.10
CA LYS A 297 22.91 17.34 34.49
C LYS A 297 21.43 17.69 34.58
N HIS A 298 20.97 18.67 33.79
CA HIS A 298 19.57 19.07 33.78
C HIS A 298 18.67 17.99 33.15
N LEU A 299 19.07 17.38 32.03
CA LEU A 299 18.41 16.20 31.46
C LEU A 299 18.31 15.05 32.47
N GLN A 300 19.42 14.73 33.16
CA GLN A 300 19.46 13.72 34.23
C GLN A 300 18.48 14.07 35.36
N SER A 301 18.41 15.33 35.79
CA SER A 301 17.48 15.78 36.84
C SER A 301 16.00 15.60 36.47
N GLN A 302 15.67 15.53 35.18
CA GLN A 302 14.34 15.22 34.66
C GLN A 302 14.12 13.71 34.40
N ASN A 303 15.00 12.84 34.93
CA ASN A 303 15.01 11.39 34.70
C ASN A 303 15.10 10.98 33.22
N VAL A 304 15.71 11.81 32.37
CA VAL A 304 16.04 11.44 30.99
C VAL A 304 17.22 10.47 31.01
N LYS A 305 17.05 9.30 30.38
CA LYS A 305 18.07 8.24 30.30
C LYS A 305 18.44 7.87 28.86
N LEU A 306 17.73 8.42 27.87
CA LEU A 306 18.00 8.19 26.44
C LEU A 306 17.88 9.49 25.64
N LEU A 307 18.90 9.76 24.84
CA LEU A 307 18.94 10.78 23.80
C LEU A 307 18.89 10.12 22.42
N LEU A 308 17.89 10.50 21.62
CA LEU A 308 17.75 10.14 20.21
C LEU A 308 18.00 11.39 19.35
N SER A 309 18.94 11.35 18.41
CA SER A 309 19.25 12.49 17.55
C SER A 309 19.34 12.13 16.06
N SER A 310 18.86 13.05 15.22
CA SER A 310 18.96 12.94 13.75
C SER A 310 20.33 13.36 13.21
N VAL A 311 21.13 14.10 14.00
CA VAL A 311 22.48 14.54 13.65
C VAL A 311 23.54 13.75 14.42
N LYS A 312 24.81 13.88 14.03
CA LYS A 312 25.92 13.48 14.90
C LYS A 312 26.05 14.52 16.03
N GLN A 313 26.19 14.07 17.26
CA GLN A 313 26.52 14.91 18.39
C GLN A 313 28.05 15.01 18.55
N PRO A 314 28.60 16.16 18.97
CA PRO A 314 30.02 16.28 19.26
C PRO A 314 30.45 15.38 20.42
N ASP A 315 31.67 14.88 20.38
CA ASP A 315 32.18 13.88 21.34
C ASP A 315 32.11 14.38 22.81
N LEU A 316 32.14 15.69 23.03
CA LEU A 316 31.94 16.35 24.33
C LEU A 316 30.51 16.15 24.90
N VAL A 317 29.50 16.17 24.04
CA VAL A 317 28.10 15.88 24.38
C VAL A 317 27.96 14.41 24.76
N VAL A 318 28.54 13.52 23.96
CA VAL A 318 28.54 12.07 24.17
C VAL A 318 29.24 11.68 25.48
N TYR A 319 30.39 12.30 25.76
CA TYR A 319 31.13 12.12 27.01
C TYR A 319 30.32 12.55 28.24
N TYR A 320 29.73 13.77 28.24
CA TYR A 320 28.92 14.21 29.36
C TYR A 320 27.59 13.47 29.49
N ALA A 321 26.99 12.98 28.40
CA ALA A 321 25.83 12.09 28.47
C ALA A 321 26.18 10.80 29.23
N GLY A 322 27.29 10.14 28.89
CA GLY A 322 27.78 8.96 29.59
C GLY A 322 28.07 9.20 31.08
N LEU A 323 28.72 10.31 31.43
CA LEU A 323 28.94 10.71 32.83
C LEU A 323 27.66 10.96 33.62
N ASN A 324 26.53 11.24 32.95
CA ASN A 324 25.22 11.43 33.56
C ASN A 324 24.30 10.20 33.40
N SER A 325 24.84 9.04 32.96
CA SER A 325 24.08 7.80 32.70
C SER A 325 22.98 7.93 31.63
N ILE A 326 23.19 8.78 30.64
CA ILE A 326 22.30 8.99 29.49
C ILE A 326 22.85 8.22 28.29
N SER A 327 22.10 7.22 27.81
CA SER A 327 22.39 6.53 26.54
C SER A 327 22.18 7.46 25.35
N VAL A 328 23.00 7.35 24.31
CA VAL A 328 22.98 8.23 23.13
C VAL A 328 22.92 7.42 21.83
N VAL A 329 21.98 7.80 20.95
CA VAL A 329 21.82 7.26 19.60
C VAL A 329 21.74 8.42 18.60
N GLU A 330 22.53 8.35 17.54
CA GLU A 330 22.78 9.47 16.62
C GLU A 330 22.53 9.12 15.15
N CYS A 331 22.49 10.16 14.32
CA CYS A 331 22.35 10.06 12.87
C CYS A 331 21.10 9.27 12.43
N LEU A 332 20.01 9.33 13.19
CA LEU A 332 18.73 8.71 12.83
C LEU A 332 18.15 9.38 11.58
N ALA A 333 17.55 8.58 10.68
CA ALA A 333 16.92 9.09 9.47
C ALA A 333 15.70 9.98 9.79
N SER A 334 15.35 10.90 8.89
CA SER A 334 14.12 11.69 8.98
C SER A 334 12.87 10.83 9.19
N ASP A 335 12.87 9.64 8.58
CA ASP A 335 11.74 8.72 8.57
C ASP A 335 11.69 7.87 9.86
N GLU A 336 12.85 7.47 10.41
CA GLU A 336 12.97 6.90 11.76
C GLU A 336 12.48 7.89 12.83
N ILE A 337 12.91 9.15 12.72
CA ILE A 337 12.48 10.26 13.60
C ILE A 337 10.96 10.45 13.49
N SER A 338 10.43 10.62 12.27
CA SER A 338 9.00 10.83 12.04
C SER A 338 8.15 9.67 12.56
N LEU A 339 8.61 8.43 12.40
CA LEU A 339 7.95 7.25 12.97
C LEU A 339 7.91 7.30 14.50
N ILE A 340 9.02 7.65 15.17
CA ILE A 340 9.06 7.79 16.63
C ILE A 340 8.09 8.89 17.10
N GLN A 341 8.03 10.02 16.41
CA GLN A 341 7.09 11.11 16.70
C GLN A 341 5.63 10.66 16.54
N ARG A 342 5.29 9.97 15.45
CA ARG A 342 3.93 9.45 15.20
C ARG A 342 3.51 8.38 16.20
N ILE A 343 4.46 7.58 16.71
CA ILE A 343 4.19 6.57 17.75
C ILE A 343 4.00 7.21 19.13
N THR A 344 4.87 8.15 19.52
CA THR A 344 4.97 8.63 20.91
C THR A 344 4.29 9.97 21.18
N GLY A 345 3.89 10.70 20.14
CA GLY A 345 3.41 12.09 20.24
C GLY A 345 4.52 13.12 20.47
N LEU A 346 5.80 12.73 20.47
CA LEU A 346 6.92 13.65 20.72
C LEU A 346 7.09 14.71 19.63
N SER A 347 7.33 15.95 20.07
CA SER A 347 8.00 16.97 19.27
C SER A 347 9.52 16.96 19.54
N PRO A 348 10.36 17.50 18.64
CA PRO A 348 11.79 17.64 18.91
C PRO A 348 12.04 18.68 20.00
N PHE A 349 12.96 18.39 20.90
CA PHE A 349 13.44 19.33 21.90
C PHE A 349 14.29 20.41 21.22
N VAL A 350 13.84 21.66 21.33
CA VAL A 350 14.56 22.86 20.87
C VAL A 350 15.44 23.37 22.01
N LEU A 351 16.72 23.59 21.74
CA LEU A 351 17.66 24.04 22.76
C LEU A 351 17.37 25.51 23.17
N PRO A 352 17.19 25.83 24.47
CA PRO A 352 16.90 27.19 24.90
C PRO A 352 18.04 28.17 24.54
N GLN A 353 17.71 29.18 23.75
CA GLN A 353 18.59 30.33 23.53
C GLN A 353 18.79 31.10 24.84
N ALA A 354 19.95 31.73 25.00
CA ALA A 354 20.56 31.95 26.30
C ALA A 354 19.86 32.98 27.22
N SER A 355 18.89 32.53 28.04
CA SER A 355 18.62 33.11 29.38
C SER A 355 17.57 32.36 30.21
N SER A 356 16.56 31.75 29.59
CA SER A 356 15.45 31.10 30.31
C SER A 356 15.86 29.81 31.02
N GLN A 357 15.12 29.46 32.08
CA GLN A 357 15.17 28.12 32.66
C GLN A 357 14.71 27.11 31.62
N CYS A 358 15.40 25.96 31.56
CA CYS A 358 15.14 24.94 30.55
C CYS A 358 13.89 24.12 30.94
N GLU A 359 12.72 24.54 30.48
CA GLU A 359 11.52 23.70 30.56
C GLU A 359 11.57 22.61 29.47
N ILE A 360 12.07 21.42 29.83
CA ILE A 360 11.96 20.22 28.98
C ILE A 360 10.50 19.74 29.00
N SER A 361 9.66 20.46 28.27
CA SER A 361 8.20 20.26 28.22
C SER A 361 7.80 18.95 27.53
N ASN A 362 8.63 18.40 26.63
CA ASN A 362 8.33 17.21 25.84
C ASN A 362 9.36 16.09 26.11
N THR A 363 9.00 15.16 27.00
CA THR A 363 9.67 13.86 27.16
C THR A 363 8.62 12.75 27.09
N ALA A 364 9.01 11.55 26.66
CA ALA A 364 8.13 10.38 26.65
C ALA A 364 8.78 9.20 27.37
N LEU A 365 7.95 8.34 27.96
CA LEU A 365 8.38 7.10 28.62
C LEU A 365 8.51 5.97 27.58
N VAL A 366 9.54 5.14 27.74
CA VAL A 366 9.68 3.86 27.04
C VAL A 366 9.86 2.72 28.02
N LYS A 367 9.37 1.53 27.65
CA LYS A 367 9.34 0.33 28.49
C LYS A 367 10.71 -0.31 28.70
N PHE A 368 11.61 -0.16 27.73
CA PHE A 368 12.99 -0.65 27.73
C PHE A 368 13.80 0.04 26.62
N CYS A 369 15.13 0.02 26.75
CA CYS A 369 16.09 0.49 25.76
C CYS A 369 17.36 -0.36 25.83
N GLU A 370 17.58 -1.22 24.83
CA GLU A 370 18.58 -2.29 24.91
C GLU A 370 19.34 -2.49 23.58
N PRO A 371 20.60 -2.97 23.62
CA PRO A 371 21.36 -3.34 22.43
C PRO A 371 20.94 -4.72 21.91
N LEU A 372 20.38 -4.77 20.71
CA LEU A 372 19.97 -5.99 20.03
C LEU A 372 21.02 -6.40 18.99
N ILE A 373 21.53 -7.63 19.09
CA ILE A 373 22.47 -8.18 18.11
C ILE A 373 21.72 -9.14 17.18
N LEU A 374 21.71 -8.83 15.88
CA LEU A 374 21.18 -9.72 14.83
C LEU A 374 22.34 -10.20 13.96
N ARG A 375 22.70 -11.48 14.12
CA ARG A 375 23.89 -12.14 13.55
C ARG A 375 25.20 -11.43 13.94
N SER A 376 25.60 -10.41 13.20
CA SER A 376 26.86 -9.68 13.38
C SER A 376 26.70 -8.15 13.31
N LYS A 377 25.45 -7.66 13.28
CA LYS A 377 25.12 -6.23 13.35
C LYS A 377 24.48 -5.93 14.70
N ARG A 378 24.86 -4.79 15.29
CA ARG A 378 24.22 -4.23 16.49
C ARG A 378 23.14 -3.23 16.05
N TYR A 379 22.04 -3.23 16.80
CA TYR A 379 20.84 -2.42 16.60
C TYR A 379 20.39 -1.87 17.96
N VAL A 380 19.73 -0.72 17.99
CA VAL A 380 19.05 -0.22 19.19
C VAL A 380 17.61 -0.71 19.19
N HIS A 381 17.18 -1.32 20.28
CA HIS A 381 15.84 -1.88 20.45
C HIS A 381 15.06 -1.09 21.51
N LEU A 382 13.93 -0.50 21.10
CA LEU A 382 13.15 0.46 21.89
C LEU A 382 11.74 -0.03 22.17
N GLY A 383 11.39 -0.17 23.44
CA GLY A 383 10.05 -0.50 23.91
C GLY A 383 9.10 0.70 23.91
N LEU A 384 8.85 1.32 22.75
CA LEU A 384 8.03 2.53 22.66
C LEU A 384 6.61 2.31 23.24
N ILE A 385 6.13 3.29 24.01
CA ILE A 385 4.72 3.40 24.41
C ILE A 385 4.00 4.17 23.30
N SER A 386 2.91 3.61 22.78
CA SER A 386 2.16 4.22 21.68
C SER A 386 1.06 5.14 22.20
N THR A 387 0.91 6.30 21.57
CA THR A 387 -0.21 7.24 21.73
C THR A 387 -1.26 7.09 20.62
N CYS A 388 -1.05 6.18 19.66
CA CYS A 388 -1.93 5.91 18.53
C CYS A 388 -2.38 4.43 18.48
N PRO A 389 -3.38 4.04 17.66
CA PRO A 389 -3.91 2.67 17.63
C PRO A 389 -2.92 1.58 17.20
N PHE A 390 -1.79 1.96 16.59
CA PHE A 390 -0.69 1.07 16.24
C PHE A 390 0.07 0.63 17.50
N ILE A 391 0.30 -0.67 17.68
CA ILE A 391 1.27 -1.17 18.68
C ILE A 391 2.62 -1.46 17.99
N PRO A 392 3.70 -0.73 18.34
CA PRO A 392 5.03 -0.93 17.76
C PRO A 392 5.51 -2.37 17.89
N HIS A 393 5.71 -2.99 16.72
CA HIS A 393 6.49 -4.20 16.54
C HIS A 393 7.34 -4.01 15.28
N CYS A 394 8.50 -4.67 15.25
CA CYS A 394 9.36 -4.78 14.09
C CYS A 394 9.33 -6.22 13.55
N VAL A 395 9.28 -6.38 12.24
CA VAL A 395 9.41 -7.71 11.61
C VAL A 395 10.85 -7.95 11.17
N VAL A 396 11.45 -9.02 11.69
CA VAL A 396 12.81 -9.44 11.35
C VAL A 396 12.70 -10.55 10.31
N LEU A 397 13.18 -10.31 9.09
CA LEU A 397 13.11 -11.27 7.98
C LEU A 397 14.47 -11.90 7.71
N CYS A 398 14.59 -13.18 8.04
CA CYS A 398 15.80 -13.96 7.89
C CYS A 398 15.85 -14.66 6.53
N GLY A 399 17.05 -14.85 5.97
CA GLY A 399 17.24 -15.66 4.77
C GLY A 399 18.71 -15.87 4.39
N PRO A 400 19.07 -16.98 3.73
CA PRO A 400 20.47 -17.33 3.48
C PRO A 400 21.20 -16.33 2.57
N VAL A 401 20.47 -15.62 1.70
CA VAL A 401 21.04 -14.64 0.74
C VAL A 401 20.19 -13.36 0.66
N GLN A 402 20.83 -12.21 0.41
CA GLN A 402 20.18 -10.89 0.33
C GLN A 402 19.03 -10.85 -0.69
N GLY A 403 19.19 -11.55 -1.82
CA GLY A 403 18.17 -11.62 -2.87
C GLY A 403 16.84 -12.22 -2.40
N LEU A 404 16.88 -13.20 -1.48
CA LEU A 404 15.69 -13.84 -0.91
C LEU A 404 15.11 -13.02 0.24
N VAL A 405 15.95 -12.48 1.13
CA VAL A 405 15.52 -11.55 2.19
C VAL A 405 14.72 -10.42 1.57
N LYS A 406 15.30 -9.73 0.57
CA LYS A 406 14.60 -8.63 -0.10
C LYS A 406 13.36 -9.05 -0.86
N GLN A 407 13.29 -10.27 -1.40
CA GLN A 407 12.06 -10.80 -2.01
C GLN A 407 10.94 -10.99 -0.97
N HIS A 408 11.26 -11.27 0.29
CA HIS A 408 10.26 -11.35 1.36
C HIS A 408 9.89 -9.95 1.88
N GLU A 409 10.85 -9.03 2.01
CA GLU A 409 10.63 -7.61 2.33
C GLU A 409 9.68 -6.95 1.31
N ASP A 410 10.00 -7.03 0.01
CA ASP A 410 9.20 -6.50 -1.09
C ASP A 410 7.76 -7.07 -1.07
N ALA A 411 7.62 -8.36 -0.73
CA ALA A 411 6.34 -9.06 -0.67
C ALA A 411 5.50 -8.69 0.56
N LEU A 412 6.09 -8.50 1.74
CA LEU A 412 5.34 -8.00 2.90
C LEU A 412 4.86 -6.57 2.66
N HIS A 413 5.70 -5.70 2.10
CA HIS A 413 5.29 -4.32 1.76
C HIS A 413 4.17 -4.30 0.72
N GLY A 414 4.21 -5.20 -0.26
CA GLY A 414 3.12 -5.40 -1.21
C GLY A 414 1.84 -5.92 -0.55
N ALA A 415 1.92 -6.81 0.44
CA ALA A 415 0.75 -7.28 1.19
C ALA A 415 0.04 -6.12 1.92
N PHE A 416 0.79 -5.20 2.54
CA PHE A 416 0.21 -4.00 3.18
C PHE A 416 -0.54 -3.10 2.19
N LYS A 417 0.01 -2.88 0.98
CA LYS A 417 -0.67 -2.12 -0.09
C LYS A 417 -1.96 -2.78 -0.55
N MET A 418 -1.95 -4.11 -0.72
CA MET A 418 -3.15 -4.90 -1.04
C MET A 418 -4.21 -4.75 0.05
N LEU A 419 -3.82 -4.86 1.32
CA LEU A 419 -4.75 -4.73 2.46
C LEU A 419 -5.33 -3.33 2.56
N ARG A 420 -4.54 -2.26 2.36
CA ARG A 420 -5.08 -0.89 2.33
C ARG A 420 -6.14 -0.69 1.23
N GLN A 421 -6.01 -1.34 0.07
CA GLN A 421 -7.07 -1.31 -0.96
C GLN A 421 -8.27 -2.21 -0.62
N LEU A 422 -8.11 -3.22 0.23
CA LEU A 422 -9.21 -4.08 0.67
C LEU A 422 -10.05 -3.43 1.79
N PHE A 423 -9.43 -2.64 2.68
CA PHE A 423 -10.12 -2.04 3.83
C PHE A 423 -10.83 -0.72 3.52
N LYS A 424 -10.53 -0.08 2.38
CA LYS A 424 -11.26 1.09 1.87
C LYS A 424 -12.48 0.65 1.05
N ASP A 425 -13.62 1.31 1.26
CA ASP A 425 -14.78 1.23 0.36
C ASP A 425 -14.40 1.92 -0.98
N LEU A 426 -14.88 1.41 -2.14
CA LEU A 426 -14.49 1.93 -3.47
C LEU A 426 -15.72 2.31 -4.31
N ASP A 427 -15.81 3.59 -4.67
CA ASP A 427 -16.95 4.14 -5.40
C ASP A 427 -17.02 3.71 -6.88
N LEU A 428 -18.24 3.49 -7.35
CA LEU A 428 -18.62 3.12 -8.70
C LEU A 428 -19.72 4.08 -9.20
N ASN A 429 -19.53 4.67 -10.37
CA ASN A 429 -20.32 5.80 -10.86
C ASN A 429 -20.82 5.56 -12.28
N TYR A 430 -22.08 5.17 -12.46
CA TYR A 430 -22.64 4.82 -13.77
C TYR A 430 -24.04 5.41 -14.02
N MET A 431 -24.45 5.41 -15.29
CA MET A 431 -25.78 5.86 -15.73
C MET A 431 -26.67 4.66 -16.07
N THR A 432 -27.92 4.64 -15.59
CA THR A 432 -28.93 3.67 -16.03
C THR A 432 -29.90 4.29 -17.03
N GLN A 433 -30.11 3.61 -18.16
CA GLN A 433 -31.27 3.86 -19.02
C GLN A 433 -32.33 2.79 -18.74
N VAL A 434 -33.50 3.21 -18.27
CA VAL A 434 -34.68 2.35 -18.20
C VAL A 434 -35.23 2.22 -19.62
N SER A 435 -35.10 1.04 -20.22
CA SER A 435 -35.69 0.74 -21.52
C SER A 435 -37.14 0.29 -21.34
N ASP A 436 -38.08 1.21 -21.46
CA ASP A 436 -39.51 0.85 -21.53
C ASP A 436 -39.75 -0.03 -22.75
N GLN A 437 -40.07 -1.31 -22.51
CA GLN A 437 -40.47 -2.24 -23.56
C GLN A 437 -41.92 -1.99 -23.94
N ASN A 438 -42.18 -1.10 -24.90
CA ASN A 438 -43.36 -1.18 -25.78
C ASN A 438 -43.28 -0.29 -27.04
N PHE A 439 -43.40 -0.95 -28.21
CA PHE A 439 -43.90 -0.47 -29.51
C PHE A 439 -43.34 0.80 -30.20
N THR A 440 -42.56 0.55 -31.26
CA THR A 440 -42.65 1.17 -32.61
C THR A 440 -43.11 2.63 -32.78
N SER A 441 -42.21 3.51 -33.22
CA SER A 441 -42.31 4.15 -34.56
C SER A 441 -41.15 5.12 -34.91
N SER A 442 -40.56 4.95 -36.10
CA SER A 442 -39.71 5.90 -36.85
C SER A 442 -38.40 6.47 -36.21
N PRO A 443 -37.36 6.78 -37.02
CA PRO A 443 -36.13 7.38 -36.53
C PRO A 443 -36.24 8.91 -36.35
N PRO A 444 -35.59 9.51 -35.34
CA PRO A 444 -35.53 10.96 -35.20
C PRO A 444 -34.63 11.56 -36.29
N ILE A 445 -35.22 12.40 -37.16
CA ILE A 445 -34.49 13.15 -38.19
C ILE A 445 -33.59 14.19 -37.51
N TYR A 446 -32.32 14.22 -37.92
CA TYR A 446 -31.33 15.20 -37.47
C TYR A 446 -31.74 16.62 -37.94
N LYS A 447 -32.34 17.43 -37.05
CA LYS A 447 -32.58 18.84 -37.30
C LYS A 447 -31.45 19.68 -36.69
N ASN A 448 -30.62 20.25 -37.56
CA ASN A 448 -29.78 21.38 -37.19
C ASN A 448 -30.68 22.58 -36.89
N THR A 449 -30.52 23.19 -35.71
CA THR A 449 -31.11 24.51 -35.40
C THR A 449 -29.96 25.49 -35.16
N ARG A 450 -29.51 26.11 -36.25
CA ARG A 450 -28.95 27.47 -36.19
C ARG A 450 -30.11 28.46 -35.96
N GLU A 451 -29.75 29.74 -35.85
CA GLU A 451 -30.64 30.89 -35.59
C GLU A 451 -31.03 30.98 -34.11
N SER A 452 -30.58 31.97 -33.33
CA SER A 452 -30.52 33.44 -33.48
C SER A 452 -31.85 34.13 -33.22
N ASN A 453 -31.98 34.68 -32.00
CA ASN A 453 -32.95 35.73 -31.71
C ASN A 453 -32.20 37.05 -31.49
N GLN A 454 -32.64 38.10 -32.18
CA GLN A 454 -32.13 39.46 -32.01
C GLN A 454 -32.91 40.20 -30.90
N LEU A 455 -32.37 41.35 -30.50
CA LEU A 455 -32.92 42.22 -29.45
C LEU A 455 -34.18 42.98 -29.93
N PRO A 456 -35.05 43.44 -29.01
CA PRO A 456 -36.01 44.51 -29.30
C PRO A 456 -35.31 45.86 -29.56
N GLU A 457 -36.09 46.84 -30.00
CA GLU A 457 -35.61 48.01 -30.74
C GLU A 457 -35.01 49.16 -29.89
N ILE A 458 -34.02 49.84 -30.49
CA ILE A 458 -33.90 51.31 -30.68
C ILE A 458 -34.50 52.20 -29.57
N VAL A 459 -33.72 53.08 -28.90
CA VAL A 459 -33.56 54.50 -29.30
C VAL A 459 -32.24 55.12 -28.77
N ASN A 460 -31.52 55.82 -29.67
CA ASN A 460 -30.51 56.89 -29.50
C ASN A 460 -29.36 56.77 -28.47
N GLY A 461 -28.11 56.93 -28.95
CA GLY A 461 -26.94 57.19 -28.09
C GLY A 461 -25.57 57.18 -28.79
N SER A 462 -25.17 58.31 -29.39
CA SER A 462 -23.79 58.60 -29.85
C SER A 462 -22.72 58.47 -28.74
N LYS A 463 -21.43 58.19 -28.96
CA LYS A 463 -20.58 58.05 -30.17
C LYS A 463 -19.24 57.36 -29.80
N GLN A 464 -18.52 56.84 -30.80
CA GLN A 464 -17.04 56.69 -30.89
C GLN A 464 -16.23 56.04 -29.73
N ARG A 465 -15.72 54.82 -30.02
CA ARG A 465 -14.37 54.31 -29.66
C ARG A 465 -13.25 55.34 -30.06
N PRO A 466 -11.96 55.27 -29.59
CA PRO A 466 -11.21 54.02 -29.40
C PRO A 466 -9.98 53.96 -28.43
N TYR A 467 -9.35 52.77 -28.43
CA TYR A 467 -7.91 52.45 -28.36
C TYR A 467 -7.00 52.76 -27.13
N GLN A 468 -6.49 51.66 -26.56
CA GLN A 468 -5.07 51.31 -26.29
C GLN A 468 -4.20 52.04 -25.24
N SER A 469 -3.25 51.23 -24.71
CA SER A 469 -1.95 51.56 -24.11
C SER A 469 -1.88 52.13 -22.68
N THR A 470 -0.73 52.12 -21.97
CA THR A 470 0.31 51.10 -21.60
C THR A 470 1.19 51.77 -20.51
N VAL A 471 1.86 51.02 -19.61
CA VAL A 471 2.85 51.53 -18.61
C VAL A 471 2.23 52.54 -17.59
N VAL A 472 2.81 53.04 -16.46
CA VAL A 472 4.10 52.94 -15.73
C VAL A 472 3.74 52.83 -14.21
N ARG A 473 4.20 51.81 -13.46
CA ARG A 473 5.37 51.80 -12.53
C ARG A 473 5.57 53.05 -11.64
N ASN A 474 5.66 52.82 -10.31
CA ASN A 474 6.33 53.54 -9.20
C ASN A 474 5.44 53.42 -7.93
N LYS A 475 5.87 53.08 -6.69
CA LYS A 475 7.02 53.49 -5.84
C LYS A 475 6.94 54.99 -5.46
N ASP A 476 7.04 55.42 -4.20
CA ASP A 476 7.59 54.84 -2.96
C ASP A 476 6.84 55.28 -1.66
N GLU A 477 7.31 54.83 -0.48
CA GLU A 477 7.11 55.36 0.91
C GLU A 477 5.70 55.21 1.59
N VAL A 478 5.51 54.87 2.89
CA VAL A 478 6.15 55.16 4.23
C VAL A 478 5.66 56.50 4.81
N GLU A 479 5.09 56.64 6.04
CA GLU A 479 4.87 55.72 7.19
C GLU A 479 3.68 56.13 8.14
N LYS A 480 3.30 55.22 9.06
CA LYS A 480 2.62 55.34 10.39
C LYS A 480 1.75 56.58 10.79
N THR A 481 0.50 56.32 11.20
CA THR A 481 -0.16 56.66 12.52
C THR A 481 -1.63 56.15 12.47
N GLN A 482 -2.16 55.24 13.30
CA GLN A 482 -2.43 55.13 14.76
C GLN A 482 -3.82 55.65 15.27
N THR A 483 -4.61 54.75 15.89
CA THR A 483 -5.69 54.92 16.91
C THR A 483 -6.86 55.88 16.62
N TYR A 484 -8.15 55.50 16.62
CA TYR A 484 -9.04 55.01 17.72
C TYR A 484 -10.31 54.36 17.07
N LEU A 485 -10.96 53.29 17.54
CA LEU A 485 -11.55 52.89 18.85
C LEU A 485 -12.83 53.63 19.29
N LYS A 486 -13.98 52.94 19.19
CA LYS A 486 -15.17 52.86 20.10
C LYS A 486 -16.41 52.37 19.31
N GLU A 487 -17.52 51.89 19.89
CA GLU A 487 -17.82 51.01 21.05
C GLU A 487 -19.36 50.94 21.21
N SER A 488 -19.92 49.79 21.58
CA SER A 488 -21.13 49.64 22.45
C SER A 488 -21.39 48.14 22.64
N SER A 489 -21.31 47.49 23.81
CA SER A 489 -21.33 47.85 25.24
C SER A 489 -22.70 47.97 25.92
N ASN A 490 -22.67 47.68 27.24
CA ASN A 490 -23.70 47.77 28.29
C ASN A 490 -24.45 46.46 28.59
N LEU A 491 -24.79 46.05 29.83
CA LEU A 491 -24.30 46.24 31.24
C LEU A 491 -25.18 45.28 32.13
N VAL A 492 -24.98 44.88 33.40
CA VAL A 492 -23.96 45.06 34.48
C VAL A 492 -24.07 43.88 35.50
N VAL A 493 -23.27 43.86 36.59
CA VAL A 493 -23.29 42.87 37.71
C VAL A 493 -24.01 43.45 38.98
N PRO A 494 -24.20 42.72 40.11
CA PRO A 494 -23.19 42.61 41.21
C PRO A 494 -23.20 41.23 41.96
N GLY A 495 -22.36 40.93 42.97
CA GLY A 495 -21.09 41.57 43.41
C GLY A 495 -20.84 41.55 44.95
N VAL A 496 -19.80 40.82 45.41
CA VAL A 496 -19.12 40.88 46.75
C VAL A 496 -20.02 40.55 48.00
N GLU A 497 -19.63 40.33 49.28
CA GLU A 497 -18.42 40.39 50.16
C GLU A 497 -18.27 39.07 51.03
N ILE A 498 -17.10 38.58 51.52
CA ILE A 498 -16.28 38.84 52.76
C ILE A 498 -17.03 38.42 54.09
N GLU A 499 -16.53 37.74 55.16
CA GLU A 499 -15.18 37.58 55.80
C GLU A 499 -14.93 36.25 56.65
N THR A 500 -13.63 35.90 56.88
CA THR A 500 -12.86 35.28 58.03
C THR A 500 -13.19 33.98 58.85
N TYR A 501 -12.10 33.42 59.44
CA TYR A 501 -11.89 32.48 60.59
C TYR A 501 -11.98 30.92 60.45
N GLY A 502 -11.11 30.22 61.22
CA GLY A 502 -11.01 28.75 61.44
C GLY A 502 -10.79 28.45 62.95
N PRO A 503 -10.05 27.40 63.45
CA PRO A 503 -9.38 26.23 62.84
C PRO A 503 -9.67 24.87 63.58
N CYS A 504 -8.78 23.85 63.47
CA CYS A 504 -8.76 22.55 64.23
C CYS A 504 -9.86 21.50 63.90
N SER A 505 -9.78 20.18 64.21
CA SER A 505 -8.72 19.29 64.77
C SER A 505 -8.99 17.78 64.50
N THR A 506 -7.97 16.92 64.63
CA THR A 506 -8.00 15.43 64.78
C THR A 506 -8.69 14.97 66.11
N PRO A 507 -9.01 13.67 66.42
CA PRO A 507 -8.26 12.42 66.09
C PRO A 507 -9.05 11.06 66.02
N THR A 508 -8.32 9.92 66.09
CA THR A 508 -8.71 8.54 66.58
C THR A 508 -9.76 7.70 65.82
N ASP A 509 -9.71 6.35 65.76
CA ASP A 509 -8.63 5.36 66.03
C ASP A 509 -8.93 3.94 65.45
N THR A 510 -7.89 3.09 65.28
CA THR A 510 -7.93 1.60 65.08
C THR A 510 -8.68 1.03 63.84
N TYR A 511 -8.35 -0.14 63.26
CA TYR A 511 -7.64 -1.34 63.74
C TYR A 511 -6.46 -1.78 62.82
N GLN A 512 -5.60 -2.67 63.34
CA GLN A 512 -4.42 -3.26 62.66
C GLN A 512 -4.59 -4.75 62.34
N THR A 513 -3.95 -5.21 61.24
CA THR A 513 -3.17 -6.47 61.03
C THR A 513 -2.89 -6.55 59.51
N ASP A 514 -1.67 -6.56 58.95
CA ASP A 514 -0.39 -7.25 59.29
C ASP A 514 -0.54 -8.79 59.19
N GLU A 515 0.28 -9.58 58.48
CA GLU A 515 1.70 -9.38 58.12
C GLU A 515 2.13 -9.85 56.69
N LYS A 516 3.29 -9.33 56.23
CA LYS A 516 4.52 -9.98 55.68
C LYS A 516 4.47 -11.32 54.88
N LEU A 517 5.43 -11.73 54.04
CA LEU A 517 6.57 -11.14 53.27
C LEU A 517 7.17 -12.27 52.39
N ARG A 518 7.88 -11.92 51.30
CA ARG A 518 9.00 -12.72 50.69
C ARG A 518 8.66 -14.11 50.09
N CYS A 519 9.54 -14.81 49.35
CA CYS A 519 10.45 -14.43 48.24
C CYS A 519 11.11 -15.69 47.62
N LEU A 520 11.70 -15.53 46.42
CA LEU A 520 12.78 -16.35 45.81
C LEU A 520 12.46 -17.71 45.15
N SER A 521 13.38 -18.07 44.25
CA SER A 521 13.46 -19.22 43.33
C SER A 521 13.92 -20.55 43.97
N PRO A 522 14.00 -21.66 43.19
CA PRO A 522 15.36 -22.08 42.80
C PRO A 522 15.52 -22.70 41.39
N ASN A 523 16.77 -22.65 40.89
CA ASN A 523 17.32 -23.53 39.83
C ASN A 523 18.01 -24.76 40.46
N LYS A 524 17.96 -25.95 39.81
CA LYS A 524 19.15 -26.81 39.56
C LYS A 524 18.88 -28.18 38.88
N THR A 525 19.52 -28.38 37.72
CA THR A 525 20.29 -29.55 37.23
C THR A 525 20.22 -30.93 37.94
N ARG A 526 20.01 -32.01 37.16
CA ARG A 526 20.92 -33.18 36.92
C ARG A 526 20.23 -34.19 35.95
N ILE A 527 20.81 -34.69 34.85
CA ILE A 527 21.98 -35.59 34.59
C ILE A 527 21.56 -37.08 34.48
N ILE A 528 21.77 -37.69 33.28
CA ILE A 528 21.88 -39.14 32.97
C ILE A 528 20.54 -39.94 33.11
N ASP A 529 20.21 -40.98 32.34
CA ASP A 529 21.01 -41.95 31.55
C ASP A 529 20.44 -42.29 30.15
N ASP A 530 21.18 -43.09 29.36
CA ASP A 530 20.78 -43.63 28.05
C ASP A 530 19.86 -44.87 28.14
N HIS A 531 19.20 -45.22 27.02
CA HIS A 531 19.24 -46.60 26.47
C HIS A 531 18.57 -46.72 25.08
N ASP A 532 19.32 -47.23 24.11
CA ASP A 532 18.79 -47.77 22.84
C ASP A 532 17.93 -49.03 23.05
N LEU A 533 17.11 -49.37 22.05
CA LEU A 533 17.18 -50.70 21.41
C LEU A 533 16.48 -50.76 20.04
N PHE A 534 17.18 -51.28 19.04
CA PHE A 534 16.66 -51.68 17.73
C PHE A 534 16.07 -53.10 17.77
N ILE A 535 15.22 -53.42 16.79
CA ILE A 535 14.95 -54.71 16.08
C ILE A 535 13.50 -54.60 15.52
N GLU A 536 13.25 -54.48 14.21
CA GLU A 536 13.52 -55.40 13.08
C GLU A 536 12.56 -56.61 13.07
N GLY A 537 11.78 -56.79 12.00
CA GLY A 537 10.78 -57.88 11.91
C GLY A 537 9.84 -57.77 10.70
N ASN A 538 10.01 -58.66 9.72
CA ASN A 538 9.32 -58.67 8.43
C ASN A 538 7.87 -59.20 8.43
N SER A 539 7.18 -58.92 7.32
CA SER A 539 6.29 -59.82 6.52
C SER A 539 4.78 -59.57 6.49
N ASN A 540 4.15 -60.06 5.41
CA ASN A 540 2.78 -59.77 4.99
C ASN A 540 1.82 -60.94 5.30
N SER A 541 0.52 -60.66 5.54
CA SER A 541 -0.58 -61.31 4.78
C SER A 541 -1.98 -60.74 5.06
N THR A 542 -2.64 -60.31 3.98
CA THR A 542 -4.08 -60.33 3.64
C THR A 542 -5.18 -60.75 4.65
N THR A 543 -6.26 -59.94 4.61
CA THR A 543 -7.72 -60.26 4.61
C THR A 543 -8.48 -60.72 5.87
N GLU A 544 -9.48 -59.88 6.20
CA GLU A 544 -10.88 -60.19 6.60
C GLU A 544 -11.24 -60.72 8.02
N ASN A 545 -12.14 -59.95 8.66
CA ASN A 545 -13.34 -60.34 9.43
C ASN A 545 -13.19 -61.37 10.60
N THR A 546 -13.71 -61.18 11.82
CA THR A 546 -14.89 -60.38 12.25
C THR A 546 -14.89 -60.10 13.78
N ARG A 547 -15.58 -59.02 14.21
CA ARG A 547 -16.18 -58.72 15.55
C ARG A 547 -15.70 -59.44 16.83
N ILE A 548 -15.35 -58.64 17.85
CA ILE A 548 -16.07 -58.39 19.13
C ILE A 548 -15.32 -57.18 19.78
N GLU A 549 -15.86 -56.02 20.17
CA GLU A 549 -17.16 -55.52 20.65
C GLU A 549 -17.15 -55.19 22.16
N SER A 550 -16.92 -53.90 22.47
CA SER A 550 -17.20 -53.23 23.74
C SER A 550 -17.38 -51.72 23.46
N SER A 551 -18.59 -51.29 23.12
CA SER A 551 -19.61 -50.78 24.07
C SER A 551 -19.40 -49.30 24.46
N TYR A 552 -20.04 -48.40 23.71
CA TYR A 552 -20.44 -47.07 24.18
C TYR A 552 -21.91 -46.87 23.82
N GLU A 553 -22.70 -46.45 24.80
CA GLU A 553 -24.16 -46.40 24.66
C GLU A 553 -24.68 -45.08 24.05
N ASN A 554 -25.62 -45.24 23.12
CA ASN A 554 -26.79 -44.36 22.95
C ASN A 554 -26.55 -42.84 22.83
N LEU A 555 -26.14 -42.39 21.64
CA LEU A 555 -26.70 -41.16 21.06
C LEU A 555 -27.32 -41.47 19.69
N GLN A 556 -28.52 -40.93 19.43
CA GLN A 556 -29.34 -41.36 18.29
C GLN A 556 -28.83 -40.81 16.95
N VAL A 557 -28.84 -41.66 15.92
CA VAL A 557 -28.41 -41.29 14.56
C VAL A 557 -29.48 -40.47 13.85
N THR A 558 -29.11 -39.26 13.45
CA THR A 558 -29.66 -38.60 12.25
C THR A 558 -28.50 -38.14 11.36
N ASN A 559 -28.67 -38.22 10.04
CA ASN A 559 -27.55 -38.26 9.10
C ASN A 559 -26.68 -36.98 9.09
N ILE A 560 -25.40 -37.13 9.43
CA ILE A 560 -24.39 -36.07 9.28
C ILE A 560 -23.91 -36.05 7.82
N ALA A 561 -24.60 -35.27 6.98
CA ALA A 561 -24.01 -34.76 5.75
C ALA A 561 -22.94 -33.70 6.08
N GLY A 562 -21.81 -33.71 5.36
CA GLY A 562 -20.66 -32.86 5.67
C GLY A 562 -20.99 -31.36 5.59
N LYS A 563 -20.93 -30.65 6.72
CA LYS A 563 -21.17 -29.20 6.79
C LYS A 563 -19.99 -28.42 6.20
N GLY A 564 -20.07 -28.14 4.90
CA GLY A 564 -19.29 -27.07 4.27
C GLY A 564 -19.74 -25.71 4.81
N TYR A 565 -18.89 -25.04 5.59
CA TYR A 565 -19.16 -23.72 6.13
C TYR A 565 -19.13 -22.67 5.00
N MET A 566 -20.31 -22.28 4.50
CA MET A 566 -20.42 -21.18 3.55
C MET A 566 -20.16 -19.83 4.22
N LEU A 567 -19.35 -18.99 3.59
CA LEU A 567 -19.25 -17.57 3.94
C LEU A 567 -20.58 -16.86 3.56
N PRO A 568 -21.05 -15.88 4.35
CA PRO A 568 -22.33 -15.23 4.12
C PRO A 568 -22.32 -14.42 2.82
N VAL A 569 -23.24 -14.73 1.91
CA VAL A 569 -23.46 -13.98 0.66
C VAL A 569 -24.32 -12.75 0.95
N ARG A 570 -23.88 -11.58 0.51
CA ARG A 570 -24.54 -10.30 0.82
C ARG A 570 -25.62 -9.97 -0.23
N TYR A 571 -26.88 -10.08 0.15
CA TYR A 571 -28.01 -9.60 -0.66
C TYR A 571 -28.15 -8.07 -0.55
N LYS A 572 -28.38 -7.39 -1.68
CA LYS A 572 -28.96 -6.04 -1.75
C LYS A 572 -30.46 -6.17 -2.09
N SER A 573 -31.31 -5.41 -1.42
CA SER A 573 -32.67 -5.11 -1.89
C SER A 573 -32.61 -4.03 -2.97
N LEU A 574 -33.49 -4.10 -3.97
CA LEU A 574 -33.57 -3.13 -5.07
C LEU A 574 -34.78 -2.22 -4.87
N GLU A 575 -34.54 -0.95 -4.56
CA GLU A 575 -35.58 0.08 -4.60
C GLU A 575 -35.62 0.71 -6.01
N ILE A 576 -36.83 0.94 -6.53
CA ILE A 576 -37.05 1.36 -7.92
C ILE A 576 -37.67 2.76 -7.91
N GLY A 577 -36.92 3.75 -8.39
CA GLY A 577 -37.38 5.13 -8.59
C GLY A 577 -37.24 5.57 -10.05
N THR A 578 -38.26 6.23 -10.59
CA THR A 578 -38.40 6.48 -12.04
C THR A 578 -37.84 7.84 -12.50
N SER A 579 -36.57 7.87 -12.95
CA SER A 579 -36.05 8.87 -13.90
C SER A 579 -34.71 8.39 -14.50
N GLN A 580 -34.01 9.22 -15.29
CA GLN A 580 -32.61 8.95 -15.68
C GLN A 580 -31.68 9.15 -14.47
N ASN A 581 -31.65 8.16 -13.59
CA ASN A 581 -30.89 8.24 -12.34
C ASN A 581 -29.39 8.05 -12.60
N TYR A 582 -28.59 8.96 -12.05
CA TYR A 582 -27.15 8.79 -11.87
C TYR A 582 -26.93 7.82 -10.71
N CYS A 583 -26.40 6.64 -10.97
CA CYS A 583 -26.25 5.60 -9.97
C CYS A 583 -24.88 5.71 -9.28
N PHE A 584 -24.92 6.19 -8.05
CA PHE A 584 -23.81 6.13 -7.10
C PHE A 584 -23.90 4.82 -6.32
N SER A 585 -22.82 4.05 -6.34
CA SER A 585 -22.71 2.79 -5.61
C SER A 585 -21.26 2.58 -5.19
N SER A 586 -20.97 1.54 -4.40
CA SER A 586 -19.60 1.18 -4.06
C SER A 586 -19.40 -0.32 -3.99
N ILE A 587 -18.16 -0.76 -4.24
CA ILE A 587 -17.64 -2.05 -3.81
C ILE A 587 -17.31 -1.91 -2.31
N PRO A 588 -17.99 -2.62 -1.40
CA PRO A 588 -17.71 -2.48 0.01
C PRO A 588 -16.32 -2.96 0.40
N ALA A 589 -15.75 -2.34 1.43
CA ALA A 589 -14.56 -2.81 2.11
C ALA A 589 -14.70 -4.29 2.50
N GLY A 590 -13.60 -5.04 2.39
CA GLY A 590 -13.52 -6.46 2.71
C GLY A 590 -14.07 -7.41 1.65
N CYS A 591 -14.56 -6.90 0.50
CA CYS A 591 -15.07 -7.76 -0.58
C CYS A 591 -13.96 -8.59 -1.25
N VAL A 592 -14.16 -9.91 -1.24
CA VAL A 592 -13.24 -10.92 -1.76
C VAL A 592 -13.98 -11.96 -2.60
N LEU A 593 -13.25 -12.65 -3.47
CA LEU A 593 -13.71 -13.80 -4.24
C LEU A 593 -12.77 -14.99 -4.08
N PRO A 594 -13.22 -16.24 -4.32
CA PRO A 594 -12.34 -17.39 -4.33
C PRO A 594 -11.35 -17.33 -5.50
N VAL A 595 -10.09 -17.72 -5.26
CA VAL A 595 -9.02 -17.70 -6.28
C VAL A 595 -9.21 -18.72 -7.40
N GLY A 596 -8.45 -18.53 -8.49
CA GLY A 596 -8.33 -19.51 -9.58
C GLY A 596 -8.79 -19.00 -10.96
N GLY A 597 -9.06 -17.69 -11.07
CA GLY A 597 -9.62 -17.07 -12.28
C GLY A 597 -11.14 -16.89 -12.27
N ASN A 598 -11.78 -17.06 -11.10
CA ASN A 598 -13.23 -16.94 -10.97
C ASN A 598 -13.71 -15.51 -11.29
N PHE A 599 -13.02 -14.48 -10.80
CA PHE A 599 -13.35 -13.09 -11.13
C PHE A 599 -13.32 -12.84 -12.65
N GLU A 600 -12.29 -13.30 -13.34
CA GLU A 600 -12.12 -13.14 -14.78
C GLU A 600 -13.21 -13.89 -15.58
N ILE A 601 -13.65 -15.07 -15.11
CA ILE A 601 -14.72 -15.84 -15.76
C ILE A 601 -16.11 -15.24 -15.47
N LEU A 602 -16.38 -14.81 -14.24
CA LEU A 602 -17.61 -14.10 -13.85
C LEU A 602 -17.78 -12.83 -14.70
N LEU A 603 -16.74 -12.00 -14.76
CA LEU A 603 -16.78 -10.76 -15.53
C LEU A 603 -16.88 -11.04 -17.04
N HIS A 604 -16.14 -12.02 -17.58
CA HIS A 604 -16.32 -12.47 -18.96
C HIS A 604 -17.78 -12.84 -19.28
N TYR A 605 -18.44 -13.64 -18.42
CA TYR A 605 -19.82 -14.07 -18.62
C TYR A 605 -20.80 -12.89 -18.62
N TYR A 606 -20.69 -11.98 -17.65
CA TYR A 606 -21.60 -10.84 -17.56
C TYR A 606 -21.36 -9.79 -18.65
N LEU A 607 -20.11 -9.52 -19.03
CA LEU A 607 -19.79 -8.64 -20.17
C LEU A 607 -20.30 -9.22 -21.50
N LEU A 608 -20.15 -10.54 -21.72
CA LEU A 608 -20.65 -11.18 -22.93
C LEU A 608 -22.19 -11.14 -23.00
N ASN A 609 -22.87 -11.28 -21.86
CA ASN A 609 -24.33 -11.18 -21.80
C ASN A 609 -24.84 -9.72 -21.90
N TYR A 610 -24.07 -8.74 -21.44
CA TYR A 610 -24.32 -7.32 -21.69
C TYR A 610 -24.18 -7.00 -23.19
N ALA A 611 -23.06 -7.38 -23.82
CA ALA A 611 -22.80 -7.15 -25.24
C ALA A 611 -23.86 -7.78 -26.17
N LYS A 612 -24.43 -8.94 -25.81
CA LYS A 612 -25.57 -9.57 -26.52
C LYS A 612 -26.87 -8.75 -26.48
N LYS A 613 -27.10 -7.98 -25.41
CA LYS A 613 -28.26 -7.09 -25.28
C LYS A 613 -28.06 -5.79 -26.07
N CYS A 614 -26.88 -5.18 -25.94
CA CYS A 614 -26.53 -3.87 -26.51
C CYS A 614 -26.08 -3.94 -27.99
N GLN A 615 -26.86 -4.63 -28.82
CA GLN A 615 -26.54 -4.90 -30.22
C GLN A 615 -26.19 -3.62 -31.00
N GLN A 616 -25.20 -3.73 -31.91
CA GLN A 616 -24.70 -2.67 -32.79
C GLN A 616 -23.93 -1.49 -32.15
N SER A 617 -23.65 -1.50 -30.84
CA SER A 617 -22.80 -0.46 -30.21
C SER A 617 -21.29 -0.76 -30.29
N GLU A 618 -20.47 0.28 -30.53
CA GLU A 618 -18.99 0.19 -30.50
C GLU A 618 -18.50 -0.30 -29.12
N ALA A 619 -19.16 0.15 -28.05
CA ALA A 619 -18.87 -0.26 -26.69
C ALA A 619 -19.16 -1.75 -26.42
N ALA A 620 -20.12 -2.37 -27.13
CA ALA A 620 -20.32 -3.82 -27.08
C ALA A 620 -19.21 -4.59 -27.82
N MET A 621 -18.67 -4.06 -28.92
CA MET A 621 -17.50 -4.64 -29.59
C MET A 621 -16.27 -4.61 -28.68
N VAL A 622 -15.97 -3.44 -28.09
CA VAL A 622 -14.88 -3.28 -27.11
C VAL A 622 -15.10 -4.16 -25.88
N GLY A 623 -16.33 -4.21 -25.34
CA GLY A 623 -16.70 -5.07 -24.24
C GLY A 623 -16.51 -6.56 -24.53
N MET A 624 -16.73 -7.01 -25.77
CA MET A 624 -16.46 -8.39 -26.19
C MET A 624 -14.96 -8.68 -26.34
N ILE A 625 -14.14 -7.72 -26.81
CA ILE A 625 -12.67 -7.85 -26.84
C ILE A 625 -12.14 -7.98 -25.41
N ILE A 626 -12.59 -7.11 -24.51
CA ILE A 626 -12.30 -7.12 -23.06
C ILE A 626 -12.69 -8.47 -22.45
N ALA A 627 -13.93 -8.92 -22.64
CA ALA A 627 -14.42 -10.20 -22.13
C ALA A 627 -13.54 -11.38 -22.60
N ASN A 628 -13.18 -11.43 -23.88
CA ASN A 628 -12.35 -12.50 -24.43
C ASN A 628 -10.90 -12.46 -23.92
N ALA A 629 -10.36 -11.27 -23.67
CA ALA A 629 -9.02 -11.09 -23.14
C ALA A 629 -8.88 -11.55 -21.68
N LEU A 630 -9.90 -11.33 -20.84
CA LEU A 630 -9.91 -11.76 -19.42
C LEU A 630 -9.62 -13.26 -19.26
N LEU A 631 -10.11 -14.09 -20.19
CA LEU A 631 -9.89 -15.54 -20.17
C LEU A 631 -8.42 -15.98 -20.35
N GLY A 632 -7.49 -15.06 -20.65
CA GLY A 632 -6.05 -15.38 -20.65
C GLY A 632 -5.55 -15.86 -19.29
N ILE A 633 -6.00 -15.23 -18.20
CA ILE A 633 -5.57 -15.53 -16.83
C ILE A 633 -5.94 -16.97 -16.40
N PRO A 634 -7.21 -17.42 -16.44
CA PRO A 634 -7.57 -18.80 -16.10
C PRO A 634 -6.98 -19.84 -17.06
N LYS A 635 -6.77 -19.50 -18.35
CA LYS A 635 -6.09 -20.40 -19.31
C LYS A 635 -4.63 -20.66 -18.92
N ILE A 636 -3.90 -19.65 -18.47
CA ILE A 636 -2.52 -19.81 -17.98
C ILE A 636 -2.50 -20.56 -16.64
N LEU A 637 -3.37 -20.20 -15.68
CA LEU A 637 -3.49 -20.87 -14.37
C LEU A 637 -3.82 -22.36 -14.47
N CYS A 638 -4.53 -22.78 -15.52
CA CYS A 638 -4.87 -24.19 -15.76
C CYS A 638 -3.96 -24.88 -16.82
N LYS A 639 -2.93 -24.21 -17.35
CA LYS A 639 -2.08 -24.74 -18.44
C LYS A 639 -1.38 -26.07 -18.10
N SER A 640 -1.09 -26.31 -16.82
CA SER A 640 -0.51 -27.56 -16.30
C SER A 640 -1.54 -28.58 -15.79
N LYS A 641 -2.82 -28.19 -15.67
CA LYS A 641 -3.87 -28.98 -15.00
C LYS A 641 -4.62 -29.87 -16.01
N LYS A 642 -4.82 -31.14 -15.64
CA LYS A 642 -5.51 -32.16 -16.45
C LYS A 642 -6.87 -32.54 -15.83
N GLY A 643 -7.72 -33.20 -16.63
CA GLY A 643 -9.04 -33.67 -16.20
C GLY A 643 -9.94 -32.52 -15.72
N ILE A 644 -10.66 -32.76 -14.62
CA ILE A 644 -11.66 -31.85 -14.02
C ILE A 644 -11.07 -30.45 -13.74
N HIS A 645 -9.77 -30.34 -13.48
CA HIS A 645 -9.09 -29.08 -13.20
C HIS A 645 -8.56 -28.35 -14.45
N SER A 646 -8.81 -28.88 -15.65
CA SER A 646 -8.47 -28.21 -16.92
C SER A 646 -9.40 -27.02 -17.21
N PHE A 647 -8.88 -26.02 -17.95
CA PHE A 647 -9.65 -24.81 -18.25
C PHE A 647 -11.03 -25.07 -18.87
N PRO A 648 -11.19 -25.93 -19.92
CA PRO A 648 -12.48 -26.10 -20.57
C PRO A 648 -13.54 -26.71 -19.65
N GLN A 649 -13.16 -27.71 -18.84
CA GLN A 649 -14.10 -28.37 -17.93
C GLN A 649 -14.53 -27.44 -16.80
N MET A 650 -13.57 -26.76 -16.15
CA MET A 650 -13.86 -25.76 -15.12
C MET A 650 -14.74 -24.62 -15.65
N TYR A 651 -14.43 -24.07 -16.83
CA TYR A 651 -15.22 -23.00 -17.45
C TYR A 651 -16.66 -23.45 -17.79
N VAL A 652 -16.86 -24.67 -18.32
CA VAL A 652 -18.20 -25.20 -18.60
C VAL A 652 -19.00 -25.46 -17.32
N SER A 653 -18.39 -26.03 -16.28
CA SER A 653 -19.03 -26.21 -14.98
C SER A 653 -19.43 -24.88 -14.34
N THR A 654 -18.56 -23.87 -14.41
CA THR A 654 -18.89 -22.50 -13.98
C THR A 654 -20.06 -21.91 -14.78
N LEU A 655 -20.06 -22.01 -16.11
CA LEU A 655 -21.17 -21.51 -16.93
C LEU A 655 -22.51 -22.18 -16.57
N HIS A 656 -22.52 -23.49 -16.37
CA HIS A 656 -23.74 -24.23 -16.00
C HIS A 656 -24.28 -23.77 -14.64
N ALA A 657 -23.43 -23.61 -13.62
CA ALA A 657 -23.83 -23.08 -12.33
C ALA A 657 -24.32 -21.62 -12.41
N LEU A 658 -23.69 -20.77 -13.23
CA LEU A 658 -24.15 -19.39 -13.47
C LEU A 658 -25.47 -19.29 -14.22
N GLN A 659 -25.77 -20.27 -15.10
CA GLN A 659 -27.08 -20.39 -15.76
C GLN A 659 -28.16 -20.86 -14.78
N ALA A 660 -27.81 -21.75 -13.84
CA ALA A 660 -28.68 -22.20 -12.76
C ALA A 660 -28.83 -21.20 -11.60
N ASN A 661 -28.24 -19.99 -11.68
CA ASN A 661 -28.14 -19.00 -10.60
C ASN A 661 -27.52 -19.54 -9.28
N GLN A 662 -26.70 -20.59 -9.36
CA GLN A 662 -26.01 -21.18 -8.21
C GLN A 662 -24.70 -20.44 -7.89
N SER A 663 -24.32 -20.44 -6.62
CA SER A 663 -23.04 -19.90 -6.15
C SER A 663 -21.86 -20.76 -6.63
N MET A 664 -20.71 -20.12 -6.86
CA MET A 664 -19.49 -20.82 -7.27
C MET A 664 -18.94 -21.70 -6.14
N VAL A 665 -19.10 -23.02 -6.27
CA VAL A 665 -18.44 -24.01 -5.40
C VAL A 665 -16.95 -24.10 -5.77
N SER A 666 -16.15 -23.18 -5.22
CA SER A 666 -14.70 -23.23 -5.37
C SER A 666 -14.11 -24.41 -4.62
N SER A 667 -13.43 -25.32 -5.33
CA SER A 667 -12.57 -26.34 -4.75
C SER A 667 -11.17 -25.82 -4.39
N GLN A 668 -10.89 -24.52 -4.58
CA GLN A 668 -9.59 -23.90 -4.30
C GLN A 668 -9.63 -23.12 -2.98
N THR A 669 -8.70 -23.46 -2.07
CA THR A 669 -8.52 -22.84 -0.76
C THR A 669 -7.71 -21.55 -0.85
N GLY A 670 -8.37 -20.44 -1.15
CA GLY A 670 -7.73 -19.12 -1.17
C GLY A 670 -8.70 -18.01 -1.60
N LEU A 671 -8.41 -16.77 -1.20
CA LEU A 671 -9.21 -15.59 -1.51
C LEU A 671 -8.38 -14.52 -2.25
N GLU A 672 -9.05 -13.71 -3.06
CA GLU A 672 -8.48 -12.56 -3.78
C GLU A 672 -9.35 -11.30 -3.61
N SER A 673 -8.72 -10.13 -3.54
CA SER A 673 -9.40 -8.83 -3.35
C SER A 673 -10.17 -8.39 -4.60
N VAL A 674 -11.46 -8.08 -4.44
CA VAL A 674 -12.31 -7.56 -5.52
C VAL A 674 -11.88 -6.14 -5.93
N SER A 675 -11.60 -5.26 -4.96
CA SER A 675 -11.14 -3.89 -5.23
C SER A 675 -9.80 -3.89 -5.97
N GLY A 676 -8.87 -4.78 -5.58
CA GLY A 676 -7.60 -5.00 -6.29
C GLY A 676 -7.80 -5.46 -7.73
N LYS A 677 -8.71 -6.41 -7.98
CA LYS A 677 -9.05 -6.88 -9.33
C LYS A 677 -9.74 -5.81 -10.19
N TYR A 678 -10.63 -5.00 -9.63
CA TYR A 678 -11.21 -3.84 -10.31
C TYR A 678 -10.14 -2.80 -10.69
N GLN A 679 -9.32 -2.38 -9.73
CA GLN A 679 -8.24 -1.43 -9.95
C GLN A 679 -7.22 -1.94 -10.98
N LEU A 680 -6.97 -3.24 -11.04
CA LEU A 680 -6.13 -3.88 -12.06
C LEU A 680 -6.70 -3.70 -13.47
N ILE A 681 -7.98 -4.00 -13.69
CA ILE A 681 -8.63 -3.79 -14.99
C ILE A 681 -8.52 -2.32 -15.40
N THR A 682 -8.93 -1.41 -14.53
CA THR A 682 -8.85 0.05 -14.78
C THR A 682 -7.42 0.50 -15.09
N SER A 683 -6.40 -0.02 -14.39
CA SER A 683 -5.00 0.31 -14.67
C SER A 683 -4.49 -0.24 -16.01
N VAL A 684 -4.94 -1.44 -16.42
CA VAL A 684 -4.62 -2.02 -17.73
C VAL A 684 -5.32 -1.27 -18.87
N LEU A 685 -6.60 -0.93 -18.71
CA LEU A 685 -7.34 -0.14 -19.70
C LEU A 685 -6.70 1.25 -19.89
N GLN A 686 -6.28 1.91 -18.81
CA GLN A 686 -5.53 3.18 -18.88
C GLN A 686 -4.16 3.04 -19.57
N CYS A 687 -3.47 1.91 -19.40
CA CYS A 687 -2.22 1.63 -20.11
C CYS A 687 -2.47 1.40 -21.61
N LEU A 688 -3.52 0.64 -21.94
CA LEU A 688 -3.94 0.41 -23.32
C LEU A 688 -4.34 1.73 -24.01
N THR A 689 -5.15 2.57 -23.37
CA THR A 689 -5.51 3.90 -23.88
C THR A 689 -4.26 4.75 -24.19
N LYS A 690 -3.25 4.75 -23.31
CA LYS A 690 -1.97 5.44 -23.59
C LYS A 690 -1.22 4.86 -24.79
N ILE A 691 -1.25 3.54 -24.99
CA ILE A 691 -0.65 2.89 -26.16
C ILE A 691 -1.39 3.29 -27.44
N LEU A 692 -2.73 3.32 -27.40
CA LEU A 692 -3.57 3.67 -28.54
C LEU A 692 -3.52 5.16 -28.94
N THR A 693 -2.99 6.04 -28.08
CA THR A 693 -2.76 7.46 -28.39
C THR A 693 -1.34 7.77 -28.86
N ILE A 694 -0.51 6.78 -29.20
CA ILE A 694 0.85 6.99 -29.73
C ILE A 694 0.85 6.69 -31.24
N ASP A 695 0.74 7.72 -32.08
CA ASP A 695 0.84 7.57 -33.55
C ASP A 695 2.29 7.31 -34.03
N LEU A 696 3.30 7.82 -33.31
CA LEU A 696 4.70 7.85 -33.77
C LEU A 696 5.70 7.73 -32.62
N VAL A 697 6.75 6.93 -32.81
CA VAL A 697 7.88 6.78 -31.88
C VAL A 697 9.16 7.27 -32.54
N ILE A 698 9.69 8.39 -32.06
CA ILE A 698 10.94 8.99 -32.57
C ILE A 698 12.09 8.70 -31.60
N ASN A 699 13.16 8.06 -32.07
CA ASN A 699 14.40 7.93 -31.32
C ASN A 699 15.36 9.08 -31.64
N ILE A 700 15.52 9.99 -30.68
CA ILE A 700 16.42 11.15 -30.77
C ILE A 700 17.72 10.82 -30.03
N LYS A 701 18.65 10.15 -30.72
CA LYS A 701 20.05 10.10 -30.30
C LYS A 701 20.70 11.48 -30.54
N ARG A 702 20.57 12.40 -29.58
CA ARG A 702 21.55 13.50 -29.46
C ARG A 702 22.86 12.86 -29.00
N GLN A 703 23.95 13.10 -29.73
CA GLN A 703 25.27 12.96 -29.13
C GLN A 703 25.39 14.00 -28.00
N PRO A 704 26.23 13.76 -26.97
CA PRO A 704 26.66 14.85 -26.10
C PRO A 704 27.18 16.00 -26.98
N GLN A 705 26.83 17.23 -26.64
CA GLN A 705 27.61 18.34 -27.18
C GLN A 705 29.02 18.20 -26.59
N GLU A 706 30.03 18.20 -27.45
CA GLU A 706 31.40 18.48 -27.01
C GLU A 706 31.35 19.86 -26.35
N ILE A 707 31.53 19.87 -25.02
CA ILE A 707 31.87 21.10 -24.33
C ILE A 707 33.30 21.37 -24.76
N TYR A 708 33.45 22.19 -25.80
CA TYR A 708 34.71 22.83 -26.09
C TYR A 708 35.02 23.69 -24.88
N ASN A 709 35.96 23.21 -24.06
CA ASN A 709 36.66 24.04 -23.11
C ASN A 709 37.34 25.15 -23.92
N LEU A 710 36.69 26.30 -24.00
CA LEU A 710 37.37 27.57 -24.20
C LEU A 710 38.06 27.92 -22.88
N ASP A 711 39.09 27.13 -22.56
CA ASP A 711 40.14 27.52 -21.63
C ASP A 711 40.92 28.63 -22.34
N SER A 712 40.43 29.87 -22.19
CA SER A 712 41.11 31.07 -22.66
C SER A 712 42.32 31.32 -21.77
N GLU A 713 43.48 30.85 -22.21
CA GLU A 713 44.71 31.62 -22.01
C GLU A 713 44.54 32.98 -22.71
N GLU A 714 45.14 34.04 -22.17
CA GLU A 714 44.75 35.47 -22.27
C GLU A 714 43.64 35.85 -21.25
N GLU A 715 43.82 36.81 -20.32
CA GLU A 715 44.84 37.88 -20.19
C GLU A 715 45.57 37.91 -18.81
N LEU A 716 46.43 38.91 -18.63
CA LEU A 716 47.37 39.16 -17.52
C LEU A 716 46.74 39.85 -16.28
#